data_AF-A0A8S3Q3U2-F1
#
_entry.id   AF-A0A8S3Q3U2-F1
#
_cell.length_a   1.000
_cell.length_b   1.000
_cell.length_c   1.000
_cell.angle_alpha   90.00
_cell.angle_beta   90.00
_cell.angle_gamma   90.00
#
_symmetry.space_group_name_H-M   'P 1'
#
loop_
_entity.id
_entity.type
_entity.pdbx_description
1 polymer ?
#
loop_
_entity_poly.entity_id
_entity_poly.type
_entity_poly.pdbx_seq_one_letter_code
_entity_poly.pdbx_strand_id
1 'polypeptide(L)'
;MTYVIIDEAMSAIQLKSKRSSKRLLKHVNSKPSLSTLPGVEVGPKEDGLTYPDPAPPVSTKSQIYQPEEFLEIEQHVREVSLNAANDYSTLLDYLLNNLESDLAKVRAIFCWIVQQKVPLLLCQKDIPSLDTPVGHLHAIRMRKGTYAQLFAIMCRKAGLPCVVIHGLAKGVNYNVGDTIDTVTMKNSWNAVFVDGNWRIVHPHWSLMTSNGYETGAWTVVDCQEFHSGDRIGSRSYIVSPMIKDSYFLIDPEMFIIKCLPNDVKWQLLDDPISKAGFETNLFLQPHFFKLGLQIIEPESCKVVCNDGKIKIVIQMPEKNKSRLKFSYKLFRRRYPEDEGEYTYPSLDKFVLHYYSKNETIFEVRFPPVAVGTYKMQIFCVDINEHEHNNSGWICDFCLECKRGMDECLPLPLVPEIGWGARGDYLEKHNLIALSETSGKVNIDESLVTLFKFTADPDSDIYAELSQSMKTKLELSDFVKVTKNKAEVVVKVKPPQEGEYALQIFCKDTGTLMYENVCNYLLERTAVIEDPKMAETRKLLLDAVNSGSPANLQAALKEFESKGLKDKGEYTKAKRKLLLTKLNKEIQEAIATKDLVKLDKTMHNLSETSLKKDLGLIYQDAEELRSRLRKLKRLHHAVLDMDQKTISELRSYPKPPKPIHGVMAATFLLLGHKEGELKKWATIQGLISKKGKEGLKRKITNINISKIKTTNLQKAKLILSKHDLESVQIASSGAATFYQWASIAKHSIPIHYTFSNI
;
A
#
# COMPACT_ATOMS: atom_id res chain seq x y z
N MET A 1 -40.31 -11.78 -10.87
CA MET A 1 -40.07 -13.19 -10.51
C MET A 1 -39.08 -13.92 -11.44
N THR A 2 -38.57 -13.26 -12.49
CA THR A 2 -37.57 -13.81 -13.45
C THR A 2 -36.10 -13.57 -13.05
N TYR A 3 -35.86 -12.83 -11.96
CA TYR A 3 -34.52 -12.42 -11.50
C TYR A 3 -33.85 -13.40 -10.51
N VAL A 4 -34.59 -14.37 -9.96
CA VAL A 4 -34.04 -15.37 -9.02
C VAL A 4 -33.42 -16.58 -9.74
N ILE A 5 -33.84 -16.86 -10.98
CA ILE A 5 -33.42 -18.05 -11.74
C ILE A 5 -32.00 -17.90 -12.31
N ILE A 6 -31.50 -16.66 -12.48
CA ILE A 6 -30.17 -16.39 -13.09
C ILE A 6 -29.04 -16.58 -12.06
N ASP A 7 -29.27 -16.24 -10.79
CA ASP A 7 -28.29 -16.44 -9.71
C ASP A 7 -28.13 -17.92 -9.32
N GLU A 8 -29.22 -18.69 -9.39
CA GLU A 8 -29.17 -20.15 -9.20
C GLU A 8 -28.44 -20.85 -10.36
N ALA A 9 -28.59 -20.39 -11.61
CA ALA A 9 -27.88 -20.95 -12.76
C ALA A 9 -26.36 -20.67 -12.70
N MET A 10 -25.96 -19.47 -12.27
CA MET A 10 -24.54 -19.10 -12.11
C MET A 10 -23.89 -19.82 -10.91
N SER A 11 -24.62 -19.96 -9.80
CA SER A 11 -24.16 -20.75 -8.63
C SER A 11 -24.09 -22.25 -8.92
N ALA A 12 -25.01 -22.79 -9.73
CA ALA A 12 -25.00 -24.20 -10.16
C ALA A 12 -23.82 -24.53 -11.10
N ILE A 13 -23.36 -23.57 -11.91
CA ILE A 13 -22.16 -23.70 -12.75
C ILE A 13 -20.88 -23.70 -11.90
N GLN A 14 -20.81 -22.87 -10.84
CA GLN A 14 -19.69 -22.87 -9.89
C GLN A 14 -19.64 -24.12 -8.99
N LEU A 15 -20.78 -24.67 -8.59
CA LEU A 15 -20.84 -25.92 -7.80
C LEU A 15 -20.52 -27.16 -8.64
N LYS A 16 -20.90 -27.20 -9.93
CA LYS A 16 -20.49 -28.28 -10.86
C LYS A 16 -19.01 -28.22 -11.24
N SER A 17 -18.40 -27.03 -11.24
CA SER A 17 -16.96 -26.82 -11.46
C SER A 17 -16.08 -27.44 -10.36
N LYS A 18 -16.55 -27.44 -9.09
CA LYS A 18 -15.80 -27.99 -7.94
C LYS A 18 -15.88 -29.51 -7.77
N ARG A 19 -16.90 -30.20 -8.31
CA ARG A 19 -17.04 -31.67 -8.22
C ARG A 19 -16.39 -32.43 -9.40
N SER A 20 -16.10 -31.78 -10.52
CA SER A 20 -15.54 -32.42 -11.73
C SER A 20 -14.01 -32.39 -11.80
N SER A 21 -13.34 -31.76 -10.84
CA SER A 21 -11.90 -31.50 -10.83
C SER A 21 -11.01 -32.73 -10.54
N LYS A 22 -11.60 -33.91 -10.23
CA LYS A 22 -10.84 -35.16 -9.99
C LYS A 22 -10.96 -36.22 -11.08
N ARG A 23 -11.79 -36.03 -12.13
CA ARG A 23 -11.99 -37.03 -13.21
C ARG A 23 -11.55 -36.57 -14.61
N LEU A 24 -11.15 -35.31 -14.79
CA LEU A 24 -10.69 -34.75 -16.09
C LEU A 24 -9.16 -34.59 -16.22
N LEU A 25 -8.38 -35.16 -15.30
CA LEU A 25 -6.90 -35.14 -15.35
C LEU A 25 -6.28 -36.32 -16.14
N LYS A 26 -7.05 -37.05 -16.95
CA LYS A 26 -6.53 -38.18 -17.76
C LYS A 26 -6.80 -38.12 -19.27
N HIS A 27 -7.41 -37.05 -19.81
CA HIS A 27 -7.59 -36.89 -21.27
C HIS A 27 -7.25 -35.49 -21.81
N VAL A 28 -6.14 -34.91 -21.34
CA VAL A 28 -5.51 -33.76 -22.03
C VAL A 28 -4.07 -34.14 -22.38
N ASN A 29 -3.96 -35.04 -23.35
CA ASN A 29 -2.74 -35.24 -24.14
C ASN A 29 -3.12 -35.40 -25.62
N SER A 30 -3.88 -34.44 -26.13
CA SER A 30 -3.97 -34.13 -27.56
C SER A 30 -4.31 -32.65 -27.70
N LYS A 31 -3.32 -31.85 -28.11
CA LYS A 31 -3.52 -30.48 -28.57
C LYS A 31 -4.38 -30.55 -29.85
N PRO A 32 -5.52 -29.86 -29.96
CA PRO A 32 -5.95 -29.36 -31.26
C PRO A 32 -4.97 -28.25 -31.65
N SER A 33 -4.44 -28.31 -32.87
CA SER A 33 -3.48 -27.34 -33.41
C SER A 33 -4.07 -25.92 -33.43
N LEU A 34 -3.60 -25.08 -32.50
CA LEU A 34 -3.96 -23.68 -32.35
C LEU A 34 -3.09 -22.77 -33.24
N SER A 35 -3.01 -23.06 -34.55
CA SER A 35 -2.18 -22.30 -35.49
C SER A 35 -2.87 -22.24 -36.86
N THR A 36 -3.56 -21.14 -37.18
CA THR A 36 -3.84 -20.69 -38.57
C THR A 36 -4.72 -19.43 -38.72
N LEU A 37 -5.40 -18.90 -37.69
CA LEU A 37 -6.18 -17.66 -37.88
C LEU A 37 -5.27 -16.41 -37.85
N PRO A 38 -5.14 -15.63 -38.94
CA PRO A 38 -4.40 -14.37 -38.97
C PRO A 38 -5.04 -13.31 -38.06
N GLY A 39 -4.26 -12.31 -37.61
CA GLY A 39 -4.79 -11.17 -36.85
C GLY A 39 -5.60 -10.22 -37.73
N VAL A 40 -6.46 -9.38 -37.13
CA VAL A 40 -7.13 -8.32 -37.90
C VAL A 40 -6.12 -7.18 -38.11
N GLU A 41 -5.67 -7.03 -39.35
CA GLU A 41 -4.85 -5.88 -39.76
C GLU A 41 -5.77 -4.72 -40.18
N VAL A 42 -5.57 -3.55 -39.57
CA VAL A 42 -6.14 -2.30 -40.06
C VAL A 42 -4.98 -1.56 -40.70
N GLY A 43 -5.00 -1.43 -42.03
CA GLY A 43 -3.98 -0.68 -42.75
C GLY A 43 -3.89 0.78 -42.24
N PRO A 44 -2.73 1.44 -42.41
CA PRO A 44 -2.70 2.89 -42.32
C PRO A 44 -3.73 3.48 -43.30
N LYS A 45 -4.24 4.67 -42.95
CA LYS A 45 -5.11 5.57 -43.75
C LYS A 45 -5.55 5.02 -45.11
N GLU A 46 -6.86 4.90 -45.35
CA GLU A 46 -7.38 4.52 -46.68
C GLU A 46 -6.77 5.39 -47.78
N ASP A 47 -6.28 4.77 -48.85
CA ASP A 47 -5.63 5.44 -49.97
C ASP A 47 -6.56 6.51 -50.56
N GLY A 48 -6.10 7.77 -50.59
CA GLY A 48 -6.78 8.88 -51.26
C GLY A 48 -7.51 9.91 -50.38
N LEU A 49 -7.78 9.64 -49.09
CA LEU A 49 -8.30 10.65 -48.17
C LEU A 49 -7.18 11.58 -47.68
N THR A 50 -7.44 12.83 -47.32
CA THR A 50 -6.45 13.70 -46.64
C THR A 50 -7.01 14.07 -45.27
N TYR A 51 -6.39 13.57 -44.21
CA TYR A 51 -6.84 13.85 -42.84
C TYR A 51 -6.25 15.18 -42.37
N PRO A 52 -6.99 15.98 -41.59
CA PRO A 52 -6.44 17.16 -40.93
C PRO A 52 -5.26 16.79 -40.03
N ASP A 53 -4.31 17.71 -39.87
CA ASP A 53 -3.19 17.50 -38.95
C ASP A 53 -3.69 17.41 -37.49
N PRO A 54 -3.04 16.60 -36.63
CA PRO A 54 -3.39 16.52 -35.21
C PRO A 54 -3.16 17.87 -34.52
N ALA A 55 -4.19 18.39 -33.84
CA ALA A 55 -4.14 19.63 -33.07
C ALA A 55 -5.05 19.53 -31.84
N PRO A 56 -4.74 20.23 -30.75
CA PRO A 56 -5.63 20.34 -29.58
C PRO A 56 -7.02 20.83 -29.97
N PRO A 57 -8.10 20.24 -29.41
CA PRO A 57 -9.45 20.68 -29.71
C PRO A 57 -9.74 22.05 -29.09
N VAL A 58 -10.36 22.96 -29.85
CA VAL A 58 -10.66 24.32 -29.36
C VAL A 58 -11.90 24.40 -28.46
N SER A 59 -12.75 23.37 -28.46
CA SER A 59 -13.94 23.27 -27.61
C SER A 59 -13.83 22.07 -26.67
N THR A 60 -14.52 22.10 -25.54
CA THR A 60 -14.60 20.96 -24.61
C THR A 60 -15.69 19.99 -25.04
N LYS A 61 -15.64 18.76 -24.53
CA LYS A 61 -16.70 17.77 -24.70
C LYS A 61 -18.08 18.32 -24.34
N SER A 62 -18.20 18.98 -23.19
CA SER A 62 -19.48 19.50 -22.68
C SER A 62 -20.08 20.61 -23.54
N GLN A 63 -19.27 21.30 -24.36
CA GLN A 63 -19.76 22.32 -25.28
C GLN A 63 -20.41 21.73 -26.53
N ILE A 64 -20.01 20.52 -26.95
CA ILE A 64 -20.45 19.90 -28.20
C ILE A 64 -21.35 18.68 -28.00
N TYR A 65 -21.41 18.12 -26.79
CA TYR A 65 -22.11 16.88 -26.50
C TYR A 65 -22.88 16.94 -25.18
N GLN A 66 -24.21 16.81 -25.29
CA GLN A 66 -25.13 16.62 -24.18
C GLN A 66 -25.82 15.26 -24.36
N PRO A 67 -25.64 14.28 -23.44
CA PRO A 67 -26.18 12.93 -23.61
C PRO A 67 -27.68 12.87 -23.91
N GLU A 68 -28.46 13.80 -23.35
CA GLU A 68 -29.91 13.90 -23.47
C GLU A 68 -30.36 14.11 -24.92
N GLU A 69 -29.54 14.77 -25.75
CA GLU A 69 -29.83 15.05 -27.16
C GLU A 69 -29.67 13.82 -28.06
N PHE A 70 -29.04 12.74 -27.57
CA PHE A 70 -28.71 11.55 -28.35
C PHE A 70 -29.49 10.30 -27.90
N LEU A 71 -30.52 10.47 -27.06
CA LEU A 71 -31.33 9.36 -26.55
C LEU A 71 -32.06 8.58 -27.65
N GLU A 72 -32.56 9.27 -28.67
CA GLU A 72 -33.23 8.64 -29.82
C GLU A 72 -32.27 7.75 -30.63
N ILE A 73 -31.02 8.21 -30.81
CA ILE A 73 -29.96 7.44 -31.47
C ILE A 73 -29.66 6.19 -30.65
N GLU A 74 -29.56 6.30 -29.33
CA GLU A 74 -29.35 5.15 -28.47
C GLU A 74 -30.48 4.12 -28.55
N GLN A 75 -31.73 4.58 -28.66
CA GLN A 75 -32.89 3.72 -28.81
C GLN A 75 -32.87 3.00 -30.16
N HIS A 76 -32.63 3.75 -31.26
CA HIS A 76 -32.51 3.19 -32.61
C HIS A 76 -31.42 2.11 -32.71
N VAL A 77 -30.26 2.36 -32.09
CA VAL A 77 -29.15 1.40 -32.05
C VAL A 77 -29.52 0.08 -31.35
N ARG A 78 -30.42 0.11 -30.35
CA ARG A 78 -30.86 -1.10 -29.62
C ARG A 78 -31.76 -2.00 -30.46
N GLU A 79 -32.38 -1.46 -31.50
CA GLU A 79 -33.30 -2.19 -32.38
C GLU A 79 -32.57 -2.97 -33.49
N VAL A 80 -31.25 -2.80 -33.62
CA VAL A 80 -30.41 -3.49 -34.60
C VAL A 80 -30.52 -5.01 -34.44
N SER A 81 -30.98 -5.69 -35.49
CA SER A 81 -31.02 -7.16 -35.52
C SER A 81 -29.60 -7.75 -35.61
N LEU A 82 -29.40 -8.91 -34.99
CA LEU A 82 -28.12 -9.65 -35.08
C LEU A 82 -27.71 -9.98 -36.53
N ASN A 83 -28.68 -10.09 -37.45
CA ASN A 83 -28.41 -10.41 -38.85
C ASN A 83 -27.80 -9.23 -39.62
N ALA A 84 -28.16 -7.99 -39.28
CA ALA A 84 -27.59 -6.78 -39.89
C ALA A 84 -26.09 -6.62 -39.59
N ALA A 85 -25.62 -7.19 -38.48
CA ALA A 85 -24.22 -7.12 -38.05
C ALA A 85 -23.27 -8.09 -38.79
N ASN A 86 -23.77 -8.89 -39.74
CA ASN A 86 -22.95 -9.81 -40.55
C ASN A 86 -22.28 -9.13 -41.75
N ASP A 87 -22.56 -7.86 -42.02
CA ASP A 87 -21.92 -7.05 -43.06
C ASP A 87 -21.74 -5.61 -42.56
N TYR A 88 -20.59 -5.01 -42.84
CA TYR A 88 -20.31 -3.64 -42.39
C TYR A 88 -21.22 -2.61 -43.05
N SER A 89 -21.50 -2.77 -44.36
CA SER A 89 -22.27 -1.77 -45.12
C SER A 89 -23.73 -1.79 -44.67
N THR A 90 -24.33 -2.98 -44.60
CA THR A 90 -25.70 -3.18 -44.10
C THR A 90 -25.89 -2.64 -42.69
N LEU A 91 -24.92 -2.89 -41.80
CA LEU A 91 -24.97 -2.37 -40.44
C LEU A 91 -24.90 -0.84 -40.42
N LEU A 92 -23.97 -0.24 -41.16
CA LEU A 92 -23.79 1.21 -41.20
C LEU A 92 -24.99 1.92 -41.84
N ASP A 93 -25.56 1.38 -42.91
CA ASP A 93 -26.76 1.91 -43.55
C ASP A 93 -27.93 1.98 -42.55
N TYR A 94 -28.08 0.95 -41.71
CA TYR A 94 -29.09 0.98 -40.64
C TYR A 94 -28.74 1.99 -39.54
N LEU A 95 -27.51 1.94 -39.01
CA LEU A 95 -27.09 2.78 -37.88
C LEU A 95 -27.11 4.27 -38.21
N LEU A 96 -26.78 4.62 -39.44
CA LEU A 96 -26.58 6.00 -39.89
C LEU A 96 -27.80 6.56 -40.63
N ASN A 97 -28.89 5.79 -40.70
CA ASN A 97 -30.11 6.21 -41.38
C ASN A 97 -30.63 7.54 -40.82
N ASN A 98 -30.89 8.51 -41.69
CA ASN A 98 -31.33 9.87 -41.35
C ASN A 98 -30.39 10.66 -40.41
N LEU A 99 -29.13 10.26 -40.27
CA LEU A 99 -28.14 11.01 -39.46
C LEU A 99 -27.30 11.93 -40.37
N GLU A 100 -27.57 13.24 -40.30
CA GLU A 100 -26.83 14.24 -41.09
C GLU A 100 -25.50 14.63 -40.43
N SER A 101 -25.51 14.84 -39.12
CA SER A 101 -24.34 15.29 -38.35
C SER A 101 -23.30 14.18 -38.15
N ASP A 102 -22.03 14.49 -38.38
CA ASP A 102 -20.92 13.58 -38.11
C ASP A 102 -20.86 13.18 -36.63
N LEU A 103 -21.25 14.08 -35.71
CA LEU A 103 -21.33 13.76 -34.28
C LEU A 103 -22.40 12.70 -34.00
N ALA A 104 -23.56 12.81 -34.63
CA ALA A 104 -24.63 11.81 -34.52
C ALA A 104 -24.18 10.44 -35.07
N LYS A 105 -23.48 10.42 -36.23
CA LYS A 105 -22.93 9.19 -36.81
C LYS A 105 -21.89 8.54 -35.89
N VAL A 106 -20.94 9.34 -35.37
CA VAL A 106 -19.93 8.87 -34.40
C VAL A 106 -20.58 8.30 -33.15
N ARG A 107 -21.62 8.97 -32.62
CA ARG A 107 -22.38 8.48 -31.47
C ARG A 107 -23.08 7.16 -31.76
N ALA A 108 -23.77 7.03 -32.89
CA ALA A 108 -24.45 5.78 -33.28
C ALA A 108 -23.48 4.59 -33.37
N ILE A 109 -22.34 4.78 -34.03
CA ILE A 109 -21.28 3.75 -34.13
C ILE A 109 -20.75 3.38 -32.74
N PHE A 110 -20.42 4.38 -31.92
CA PHE A 110 -19.93 4.17 -30.56
C PHE A 110 -20.94 3.39 -29.71
N CYS A 111 -22.20 3.84 -29.67
CA CYS A 111 -23.30 3.20 -28.95
C CYS A 111 -23.46 1.75 -29.37
N TRP A 112 -23.42 1.47 -30.67
CA TRP A 112 -23.57 0.11 -31.16
C TRP A 112 -22.45 -0.77 -30.59
N ILE A 113 -21.18 -0.35 -30.71
CA ILE A 113 -20.03 -1.12 -30.22
C ILE A 113 -20.12 -1.39 -28.70
N VAL A 114 -20.40 -0.37 -27.89
CA VAL A 114 -20.41 -0.50 -26.42
C VAL A 114 -21.63 -1.25 -25.89
N GLN A 115 -22.69 -1.41 -26.69
CA GLN A 115 -23.86 -2.23 -26.33
C GLN A 115 -23.67 -3.72 -26.66
N GLN A 116 -22.62 -4.10 -27.42
CA GLN A 116 -22.42 -5.49 -27.82
C GLN A 116 -22.05 -6.37 -26.61
N LYS A 117 -22.94 -7.30 -26.27
CA LYS A 117 -22.70 -8.33 -25.26
C LYS A 117 -21.83 -9.45 -25.85
N VAL A 118 -20.54 -9.19 -26.04
CA VAL A 118 -19.55 -10.13 -26.61
C VAL A 118 -19.61 -11.56 -26.03
N PRO A 119 -19.92 -11.80 -24.74
CA PRO A 119 -20.09 -13.16 -24.20
C PRO A 119 -21.29 -13.96 -24.75
N LEU A 120 -22.29 -13.32 -25.37
CA LEU A 120 -23.53 -13.95 -25.86
C LEU A 120 -23.50 -14.32 -27.35
N LEU A 121 -22.44 -13.96 -28.09
CA LEU A 121 -22.28 -14.26 -29.52
C LEU A 121 -22.01 -15.76 -29.82
N LEU A 122 -22.08 -16.64 -28.81
CA LEU A 122 -21.60 -18.03 -28.85
C LEU A 122 -22.70 -19.09 -29.01
N CYS A 123 -23.87 -18.73 -29.53
CA CYS A 123 -24.86 -19.73 -29.98
C CYS A 123 -24.80 -20.00 -31.49
N GLN A 124 -23.82 -19.44 -32.21
CA GLN A 124 -23.62 -19.73 -33.63
C GLN A 124 -22.71 -20.94 -33.83
N LYS A 125 -23.13 -21.87 -34.70
CA LYS A 125 -22.41 -23.13 -35.01
C LYS A 125 -21.13 -22.89 -35.82
N ASP A 126 -21.05 -21.77 -36.54
CA ASP A 126 -19.97 -21.43 -37.46
C ASP A 126 -19.23 -20.14 -37.02
N ILE A 127 -17.92 -20.08 -37.24
CA ILE A 127 -17.09 -18.89 -36.95
C ILE A 127 -17.36 -17.85 -38.05
N PRO A 128 -17.89 -16.67 -37.74
CA PRO A 128 -18.13 -15.61 -38.74
C PRO A 128 -16.82 -15.14 -39.37
N SER A 129 -16.88 -14.70 -40.63
CA SER A 129 -15.73 -14.16 -41.34
C SER A 129 -15.18 -12.90 -40.64
N LEU A 130 -13.86 -12.76 -40.56
CA LEU A 130 -13.17 -11.67 -39.83
C LEU A 130 -13.41 -10.27 -40.44
N ASP A 131 -13.88 -10.22 -41.68
CA ASP A 131 -14.25 -9.00 -42.42
C ASP A 131 -15.69 -8.52 -42.12
N THR A 132 -16.33 -9.07 -41.09
CA THR A 132 -17.66 -8.67 -40.63
C THR A 132 -17.59 -8.05 -39.22
N PRO A 133 -18.54 -7.17 -38.82
CA PRO A 133 -18.59 -6.64 -37.46
C PRO A 133 -18.62 -7.74 -36.38
N VAL A 134 -19.43 -8.79 -36.56
CA VAL A 134 -19.51 -9.92 -35.63
C VAL A 134 -18.21 -10.74 -35.60
N GLY A 135 -17.58 -10.97 -36.77
CA GLY A 135 -16.28 -11.64 -36.84
C GLY A 135 -15.18 -10.86 -36.14
N HIS A 136 -15.20 -9.54 -36.21
CA HIS A 136 -14.27 -8.69 -35.47
C HIS A 136 -14.50 -8.76 -33.96
N LEU A 137 -15.76 -8.73 -33.49
CA LEU A 137 -16.09 -8.95 -32.08
C LEU A 137 -15.61 -10.33 -31.60
N HIS A 138 -15.70 -11.36 -32.45
CA HIS A 138 -15.12 -12.67 -32.19
C HIS A 138 -13.59 -12.61 -32.07
N ALA A 139 -12.91 -11.88 -32.96
CA ALA A 139 -11.46 -11.67 -32.90
C ALA A 139 -11.02 -10.97 -31.60
N ILE A 140 -11.78 -9.98 -31.12
CA ILE A 140 -11.55 -9.31 -29.83
C ILE A 140 -11.60 -10.32 -28.68
N ARG A 141 -12.61 -11.18 -28.64
CA ARG A 141 -12.73 -12.25 -27.62
C ARG A 141 -11.52 -13.18 -27.63
N MET A 142 -11.00 -13.48 -28.82
CA MET A 142 -9.82 -14.33 -29.02
C MET A 142 -8.49 -13.58 -28.84
N ARG A 143 -8.52 -12.30 -28.43
CA ARG A 143 -7.33 -11.42 -28.28
C ARG A 143 -6.53 -11.23 -29.57
N LYS A 144 -7.20 -11.26 -30.72
CA LYS A 144 -6.62 -11.07 -32.07
C LYS A 144 -7.10 -9.82 -32.79
N GLY A 145 -7.96 -9.04 -32.14
CA GLY A 145 -8.43 -7.74 -32.58
C GLY A 145 -8.73 -6.85 -31.38
N THR A 146 -8.98 -5.57 -31.62
CA THR A 146 -9.30 -4.58 -30.58
C THR A 146 -10.57 -3.81 -30.93
N TYR A 147 -11.25 -3.27 -29.91
CA TYR A 147 -12.37 -2.36 -30.13
C TYR A 147 -11.95 -1.08 -30.86
N ALA A 148 -10.70 -0.64 -30.67
CA ALA A 148 -10.18 0.54 -31.36
C ALA A 148 -10.10 0.34 -32.88
N GLN A 149 -9.71 -0.87 -33.31
CA GLN A 149 -9.72 -1.24 -34.72
C GLN A 149 -11.15 -1.30 -35.28
N LEU A 150 -12.10 -1.92 -34.56
CA LEU A 150 -13.49 -2.00 -34.99
C LEU A 150 -14.11 -0.61 -35.18
N PHE A 151 -13.92 0.28 -34.20
CA PHE A 151 -14.40 1.65 -34.25
C PHE A 151 -13.80 2.41 -35.43
N ALA A 152 -12.49 2.26 -35.69
CA ALA A 152 -11.83 2.91 -36.82
C ALA A 152 -12.36 2.39 -38.17
N ILE A 153 -12.57 1.09 -38.33
CA ILE A 153 -13.13 0.49 -39.55
C ILE A 153 -14.52 1.08 -39.83
N MET A 154 -15.39 1.09 -38.81
CA MET A 154 -16.76 1.59 -38.95
C MET A 154 -16.79 3.10 -39.27
N CYS A 155 -15.96 3.91 -38.60
CA CYS A 155 -15.87 5.34 -38.88
C CYS A 155 -15.39 5.61 -40.31
N ARG A 156 -14.34 4.93 -40.77
CA ARG A 156 -13.77 5.13 -42.12
C ARG A 156 -14.78 4.76 -43.21
N LYS A 157 -15.48 3.64 -43.05
CA LYS A 157 -16.56 3.24 -43.96
C LYS A 157 -17.74 4.22 -43.96
N ALA A 158 -17.95 4.94 -42.87
CA ALA A 158 -18.93 6.03 -42.77
C ALA A 158 -18.40 7.38 -43.29
N GLY A 159 -17.21 7.43 -43.88
CA GLY A 159 -16.58 8.66 -44.38
C GLY A 159 -15.98 9.56 -43.29
N LEU A 160 -15.86 9.08 -42.04
CA LEU A 160 -15.37 9.85 -40.90
C LEU A 160 -13.87 9.63 -40.70
N PRO A 161 -13.03 10.69 -40.70
CA PRO A 161 -11.60 10.56 -40.43
C PRO A 161 -11.34 9.99 -39.03
N CYS A 162 -10.75 8.79 -38.97
CA CYS A 162 -10.50 8.11 -37.71
C CYS A 162 -9.15 7.36 -37.70
N VAL A 163 -8.40 7.56 -36.62
CA VAL A 163 -7.05 7.02 -36.40
C VAL A 163 -7.05 6.10 -35.18
N VAL A 164 -6.33 4.98 -35.27
CA VAL A 164 -6.01 4.12 -34.12
C VAL A 164 -4.72 4.63 -33.50
N ILE A 165 -4.78 5.05 -32.24
CA ILE A 165 -3.64 5.52 -31.45
C ILE A 165 -3.16 4.36 -30.59
N HIS A 166 -1.85 4.11 -30.61
CA HIS A 166 -1.19 3.16 -29.73
C HIS A 166 -0.43 3.91 -28.63
N GLY A 167 -0.47 3.39 -27.40
CA GLY A 167 0.17 4.01 -26.27
C GLY A 167 0.22 3.15 -25.02
N LEU A 168 0.47 3.80 -23.89
CA LEU A 168 0.52 3.20 -22.56
C LEU A 168 -0.70 3.63 -21.76
N ALA A 169 -1.26 2.75 -20.95
CA ALA A 169 -2.41 3.08 -20.11
C ALA A 169 -2.25 2.59 -18.66
N LYS A 170 -2.56 3.46 -17.71
CA LYS A 170 -2.71 3.16 -16.27
C LYS A 170 -4.02 2.40 -16.02
N GLY A 171 -4.10 1.19 -16.58
CA GLY A 171 -5.25 0.29 -16.48
C GLY A 171 -5.23 -0.55 -15.20
N VAL A 172 -5.92 -1.70 -15.24
CA VAL A 172 -6.10 -2.59 -14.08
C VAL A 172 -4.80 -3.04 -13.41
N ASN A 173 -3.70 -3.16 -14.15
CA ASN A 173 -2.43 -3.65 -13.61
C ASN A 173 -1.56 -2.55 -12.98
N TYR A 174 -2.00 -1.29 -13.01
CA TYR A 174 -1.26 -0.16 -12.47
C TYR A 174 -1.70 0.15 -11.03
N ASN A 175 -0.75 0.35 -10.12
CA ASN A 175 -1.01 0.99 -8.83
C ASN A 175 -0.46 2.42 -8.87
N VAL A 176 -1.14 3.34 -8.19
CA VAL A 176 -0.67 4.72 -8.06
C VAL A 176 0.77 4.77 -7.54
N GLY A 177 1.61 5.57 -8.19
CA GLY A 177 3.04 5.73 -7.85
C GLY A 177 3.98 4.63 -8.34
N ASP A 178 3.48 3.56 -8.97
CA ASP A 178 4.33 2.60 -9.68
C ASP A 178 4.84 3.21 -11.00
N THR A 179 5.97 2.71 -11.52
CA THR A 179 6.47 3.05 -12.86
C THR A 179 5.65 2.36 -13.95
N ILE A 180 5.51 2.97 -15.13
CA ILE A 180 4.73 2.39 -16.23
C ILE A 180 5.57 1.36 -17.00
N ASP A 181 5.08 0.12 -17.05
CA ASP A 181 5.69 -0.98 -17.79
C ASP A 181 5.29 -0.89 -19.28
N THR A 182 6.28 -0.67 -20.13
CA THR A 182 6.09 -0.46 -21.58
C THR A 182 5.69 -1.73 -22.35
N VAL A 183 5.76 -2.90 -21.73
CA VAL A 183 5.39 -4.20 -22.32
C VAL A 183 3.99 -4.59 -21.88
N THR A 184 3.72 -4.58 -20.58
CA THR A 184 2.46 -5.11 -20.02
C THR A 184 1.31 -4.10 -19.98
N MET A 185 1.60 -2.79 -20.11
CA MET A 185 0.59 -1.71 -20.06
C MET A 185 0.30 -1.08 -21.42
N LYS A 186 0.64 -1.76 -22.53
CA LYS A 186 0.27 -1.32 -23.88
C LYS A 186 -1.25 -1.32 -24.06
N ASN A 187 -1.75 -0.28 -24.72
CA ASN A 187 -3.16 -0.12 -25.03
C ASN A 187 -3.35 0.59 -26.38
N SER A 188 -4.59 0.63 -26.85
CA SER A 188 -4.97 1.32 -28.09
C SER A 188 -6.36 1.94 -27.96
N TRP A 189 -6.53 3.14 -28.52
CA TRP A 189 -7.77 3.90 -28.54
C TRP A 189 -7.87 4.66 -29.87
N ASN A 190 -8.83 5.57 -30.01
CA ASN A 190 -9.07 6.29 -31.25
C ASN A 190 -8.98 7.80 -31.07
N ALA A 191 -8.60 8.47 -32.15
CA ALA A 191 -8.98 9.86 -32.40
C ALA A 191 -9.87 9.90 -33.65
N VAL A 192 -11.00 10.61 -33.56
CA VAL A 192 -11.95 10.83 -34.66
C VAL A 192 -12.10 12.32 -34.89
N PHE A 193 -12.11 12.75 -36.15
CA PHE A 193 -12.32 14.15 -36.50
C PHE A 193 -13.82 14.42 -36.59
N VAL A 194 -14.32 15.28 -35.72
CA VAL A 194 -15.75 15.62 -35.62
C VAL A 194 -15.89 17.05 -35.12
N ASP A 195 -16.87 17.77 -35.67
CA ASP A 195 -17.11 19.18 -35.34
C ASP A 195 -15.84 20.05 -35.45
N GLY A 196 -15.10 19.84 -36.55
CA GLY A 196 -13.88 20.58 -36.86
C GLY A 196 -12.65 20.24 -35.99
N ASN A 197 -12.73 19.26 -35.09
CA ASN A 197 -11.70 18.97 -34.11
C ASN A 197 -11.38 17.47 -34.00
N TRP A 198 -10.14 17.13 -33.64
CA TRP A 198 -9.79 15.76 -33.25
C TRP A 198 -10.29 15.45 -31.83
N ARG A 199 -11.04 14.37 -31.68
CA ARG A 199 -11.63 13.93 -30.41
C ARG A 199 -11.21 12.53 -30.02
N ILE A 200 -10.89 12.33 -28.75
CA ILE A 200 -10.45 11.04 -28.23
C ILE A 200 -11.65 10.16 -27.86
N VAL A 201 -11.63 8.91 -28.31
CA VAL A 201 -12.64 7.90 -27.97
C VAL A 201 -11.92 6.62 -27.51
N HIS A 202 -12.33 6.08 -26.35
CA HIS A 202 -11.83 4.79 -25.85
C HIS A 202 -13.00 3.80 -25.67
N PRO A 203 -13.42 3.09 -26.74
CA PRO A 203 -14.61 2.23 -26.69
C PRO A 203 -14.50 1.09 -25.66
N HIS A 204 -13.29 0.54 -25.48
CA HIS A 204 -13.07 -0.57 -24.54
C HIS A 204 -13.26 -0.14 -23.08
N TRP A 205 -12.76 1.03 -22.69
CA TRP A 205 -12.90 1.54 -21.32
C TRP A 205 -14.29 2.10 -21.01
N SER A 206 -15.06 2.46 -22.03
CA SER A 206 -16.50 2.74 -21.89
C SER A 206 -17.35 1.48 -21.67
N LEU A 207 -16.90 0.32 -22.15
CA LEU A 207 -17.57 -0.98 -21.93
C LEU A 207 -17.22 -1.61 -20.57
N MET A 208 -15.94 -1.55 -20.17
CA MET A 208 -15.43 -2.25 -19.00
C MET A 208 -14.92 -1.26 -17.95
N THR A 209 -15.68 -1.09 -16.86
CA THR A 209 -15.18 -0.35 -15.68
C THR A 209 -14.73 -1.32 -14.59
N SER A 210 -13.46 -1.24 -14.23
CA SER A 210 -12.95 -1.89 -13.02
C SER A 210 -13.21 -0.99 -11.81
N ASN A 211 -14.04 -1.44 -10.87
CA ASN A 211 -14.09 -0.84 -9.53
C ASN A 211 -13.02 -1.51 -8.66
N GLY A 212 -11.79 -1.03 -8.79
CA GLY A 212 -10.64 -1.50 -8.01
C GLY A 212 -10.07 -2.83 -8.49
N TYR A 213 -8.75 -2.85 -8.71
CA TYR A 213 -7.98 -4.08 -8.80
C TYR A 213 -7.11 -4.15 -7.55
N GLU A 214 -7.32 -5.18 -6.73
CA GLU A 214 -6.43 -5.46 -5.61
C GLU A 214 -5.52 -6.63 -5.95
N THR A 215 -4.22 -6.33 -6.08
CA THR A 215 -3.14 -7.32 -6.24
C THR A 215 -2.94 -8.19 -5.00
N GLY A 216 -3.61 -7.88 -3.89
CA GLY A 216 -3.31 -8.39 -2.56
C GLY A 216 -2.05 -7.76 -1.93
N ALA A 217 -1.39 -6.82 -2.61
CA ALA A 217 -0.21 -6.11 -2.10
C ALA A 217 -0.56 -4.98 -1.13
N TRP A 218 -1.83 -4.56 -1.08
CA TRP A 218 -2.32 -3.52 -0.20
C TRP A 218 -3.15 -4.12 0.92
N THR A 219 -2.99 -3.61 2.14
CA THR A 219 -3.83 -3.94 3.28
C THR A 219 -4.46 -2.67 3.80
N VAL A 220 -5.79 -2.67 3.90
CA VAL A 220 -6.54 -1.59 4.54
C VAL A 220 -6.04 -1.44 5.97
N VAL A 221 -5.67 -0.21 6.34
CA VAL A 221 -5.17 0.07 7.70
C VAL A 221 -6.33 0.34 8.67
N ASP A 222 -7.52 0.59 8.12
CA ASP A 222 -8.60 1.29 8.78
C ASP A 222 -9.98 0.71 8.42
N CYS A 223 -10.54 -0.14 9.30
CA CYS A 223 -11.97 -0.50 9.37
C CYS A 223 -12.23 -1.20 10.71
N GLN A 224 -13.19 -0.68 11.51
CA GLN A 224 -13.52 -1.16 12.86
C GLN A 224 -14.20 -2.55 12.93
N GLU A 225 -14.31 -3.27 11.82
CA GLU A 225 -14.92 -4.61 11.76
C GLU A 225 -13.93 -5.77 11.57
N PHE A 226 -12.62 -5.53 11.48
CA PHE A 226 -11.66 -6.61 11.18
C PHE A 226 -10.71 -6.96 12.33
N HIS A 227 -11.27 -7.64 13.33
CA HIS A 227 -10.58 -8.82 13.87
C HIS A 227 -10.90 -10.00 12.95
N SER A 228 -9.85 -10.69 12.47
CA SER A 228 -9.88 -12.02 11.84
C SER A 228 -10.33 -12.09 10.37
N GLY A 229 -9.39 -12.43 9.46
CA GLY A 229 -9.70 -13.36 8.36
C GLY A 229 -9.87 -12.84 6.93
N ASP A 230 -10.12 -11.55 6.69
CA ASP A 230 -10.44 -11.12 5.32
C ASP A 230 -9.23 -10.76 4.47
N ARG A 231 -8.69 -11.80 3.82
CA ARG A 231 -7.93 -11.66 2.58
C ARG A 231 -8.89 -11.36 1.43
N ILE A 232 -9.42 -10.15 1.33
CA ILE A 232 -10.24 -9.78 0.17
C ILE A 232 -9.33 -9.26 -0.94
N GLY A 233 -8.66 -10.16 -1.64
CA GLY A 233 -8.24 -9.89 -3.01
C GLY A 233 -9.33 -10.38 -3.95
N SER A 234 -10.34 -9.55 -4.25
CA SER A 234 -11.39 -9.92 -5.21
C SER A 234 -11.19 -9.16 -6.52
N ARG A 235 -11.04 -9.90 -7.63
CA ARG A 235 -11.07 -9.35 -8.99
C ARG A 235 -12.52 -9.01 -9.34
N SER A 236 -12.95 -7.81 -8.97
CA SER A 236 -14.27 -7.30 -9.34
C SER A 236 -14.19 -6.59 -10.70
N TYR A 237 -14.46 -7.33 -11.77
CA TYR A 237 -14.85 -6.71 -13.05
C TYR A 237 -16.36 -6.48 -12.99
N ILE A 238 -16.78 -5.23 -12.87
CA ILE A 238 -18.19 -4.90 -13.05
C ILE A 238 -18.34 -4.48 -14.52
N VAL A 239 -18.88 -5.38 -15.34
CA VAL A 239 -19.44 -4.96 -16.63
C VAL A 239 -20.64 -4.08 -16.30
N SER A 240 -20.50 -2.78 -16.51
CA SER A 240 -21.61 -1.86 -16.25
C SER A 240 -22.70 -2.14 -17.29
N PRO A 241 -23.97 -2.28 -16.88
CA PRO A 241 -25.07 -2.44 -17.82
C PRO A 241 -25.45 -1.13 -18.55
N MET A 242 -24.79 -0.01 -18.23
CA MET A 242 -25.08 1.32 -18.78
C MET A 242 -23.90 1.83 -19.62
N ILE A 243 -24.20 2.57 -20.69
CA ILE A 243 -23.18 3.23 -21.52
C ILE A 243 -22.51 4.30 -20.65
N LYS A 244 -21.20 4.16 -20.42
CA LYS A 244 -20.41 5.16 -19.72
C LYS A 244 -19.72 6.06 -20.73
N ASP A 245 -20.27 7.26 -20.88
CA ASP A 245 -19.74 8.27 -21.79
C ASP A 245 -18.41 8.88 -21.33
N SER A 246 -17.90 8.56 -20.14
CA SER A 246 -16.67 9.16 -19.60
C SER A 246 -15.47 9.09 -20.56
N TYR A 247 -15.40 8.10 -21.45
CA TYR A 247 -14.35 7.97 -22.47
C TYR A 247 -14.84 8.16 -23.92
N PHE A 248 -16.06 8.69 -24.10
CA PHE A 248 -16.56 9.18 -25.38
C PHE A 248 -16.25 10.67 -25.52
N LEU A 249 -15.52 11.04 -26.57
CA LEU A 249 -15.06 12.41 -26.85
C LEU A 249 -14.40 13.08 -25.63
N ILE A 250 -13.65 12.31 -24.84
CA ILE A 250 -13.03 12.79 -23.61
C ILE A 250 -12.01 13.88 -23.92
N ASP A 251 -11.99 14.93 -23.10
CA ASP A 251 -11.04 16.03 -23.23
C ASP A 251 -9.60 15.53 -23.02
N PRO A 252 -8.63 15.93 -23.87
CA PRO A 252 -7.25 15.46 -23.80
C PRO A 252 -6.59 15.62 -22.42
N GLU A 253 -6.87 16.71 -21.72
CA GLU A 253 -6.33 17.04 -20.39
C GLU A 253 -6.81 16.03 -19.33
N MET A 254 -8.02 15.49 -19.49
CA MET A 254 -8.54 14.45 -18.61
C MET A 254 -8.03 13.07 -19.02
N PHE A 255 -7.87 12.82 -20.33
CA PHE A 255 -7.46 11.53 -20.85
C PHE A 255 -5.98 11.21 -20.59
N ILE A 256 -5.10 12.22 -20.72
CA ILE A 256 -3.66 12.08 -20.55
C ILE A 256 -3.27 11.60 -19.14
N ILE A 257 -4.11 11.81 -18.13
CA ILE A 257 -3.92 11.33 -16.76
C ILE A 257 -3.78 9.80 -16.71
N LYS A 258 -4.48 9.10 -17.60
CA LYS A 258 -4.52 7.63 -17.63
C LYS A 258 -3.92 7.00 -18.88
N CYS A 259 -3.81 7.72 -19.98
CA CYS A 259 -3.38 7.18 -21.27
C CYS A 259 -2.35 8.10 -21.94
N LEU A 260 -1.14 7.58 -22.18
CA LEU A 260 -0.06 8.28 -22.86
C LEU A 260 0.16 7.71 -24.27
N PRO A 261 -0.16 8.46 -25.35
CA PRO A 261 0.18 8.09 -26.72
C PRO A 261 1.68 7.86 -26.93
N ASN A 262 2.05 6.92 -27.80
CA ASN A 262 3.45 6.72 -28.21
C ASN A 262 3.97 7.87 -29.08
N ASP A 263 3.10 8.44 -29.93
CA ASP A 263 3.41 9.61 -30.76
C ASP A 263 2.84 10.85 -30.09
N VAL A 264 3.73 11.78 -29.74
CA VAL A 264 3.44 12.96 -28.92
C VAL A 264 2.35 13.85 -29.50
N LYS A 265 2.22 13.93 -30.83
CA LYS A 265 1.20 14.76 -31.49
C LYS A 265 -0.23 14.32 -31.19
N TRP A 266 -0.41 13.03 -30.86
CA TRP A 266 -1.71 12.46 -30.51
C TRP A 266 -2.07 12.61 -29.03
N GLN A 267 -1.25 13.34 -28.26
CA GLN A 267 -1.68 13.83 -26.94
C GLN A 267 -2.77 14.89 -27.09
N LEU A 268 -2.79 15.64 -28.20
CA LEU A 268 -3.76 16.71 -28.47
C LEU A 268 -3.79 17.75 -27.33
N LEU A 269 -2.62 18.05 -26.77
CA LEU A 269 -2.40 19.06 -25.73
C LEU A 269 -1.56 20.21 -26.31
N ASP A 270 -1.82 21.43 -25.85
CA ASP A 270 -0.97 22.59 -26.14
C ASP A 270 0.45 22.37 -25.61
N ASP A 271 0.56 21.82 -24.39
CA ASP A 271 1.81 21.46 -23.73
C ASP A 271 1.88 19.94 -23.47
N PRO A 272 2.44 19.14 -24.40
CA PRO A 272 2.54 17.69 -24.25
C PRO A 272 3.44 17.28 -23.07
N ILE A 273 3.06 16.20 -22.39
CA ILE A 273 3.81 15.66 -21.26
C ILE A 273 4.76 14.53 -21.68
N SER A 274 5.85 14.39 -20.93
CA SER A 274 6.79 13.27 -21.08
C SER A 274 6.29 12.01 -20.37
N LYS A 275 6.91 10.85 -20.66
CA LYS A 275 6.65 9.61 -19.92
C LYS A 275 6.89 9.76 -18.42
N ALA A 276 7.96 10.44 -18.02
CA ALA A 276 8.27 10.70 -16.61
C ALA A 276 7.19 11.57 -15.96
N GLY A 277 6.75 12.63 -16.65
CA GLY A 277 5.63 13.46 -16.21
C GLY A 277 4.33 12.65 -16.07
N PHE A 278 4.05 11.77 -17.02
CA PHE A 278 2.89 10.87 -16.95
C PHE A 278 2.96 9.93 -15.74
N GLU A 279 4.11 9.38 -15.39
CA GLU A 279 4.28 8.51 -14.21
C GLU A 279 4.01 9.26 -12.89
N THR A 280 4.41 10.53 -12.79
CA THR A 280 4.26 11.34 -11.57
C THR A 280 2.98 12.17 -11.52
N ASN A 281 2.25 12.31 -12.64
CA ASN A 281 1.01 13.09 -12.72
C ASN A 281 -0.04 12.61 -11.70
N LEU A 282 -0.86 13.53 -11.22
CA LEU A 282 -1.98 13.29 -10.33
C LEU A 282 -2.90 12.19 -10.89
N PHE A 283 -3.36 11.29 -10.02
CA PHE A 283 -4.27 10.21 -10.42
C PHE A 283 -5.71 10.62 -10.10
N LEU A 284 -6.34 11.33 -11.04
CA LEU A 284 -7.70 11.87 -10.89
C LEU A 284 -8.72 11.04 -11.69
N GLN A 285 -9.93 10.92 -11.14
CA GLN A 285 -11.07 10.27 -11.80
C GLN A 285 -11.95 11.31 -12.50
N PRO A 286 -12.72 10.93 -13.54
CA PRO A 286 -13.68 11.84 -14.19
C PRO A 286 -14.63 12.55 -13.21
N HIS A 287 -15.00 11.90 -12.11
CA HIS A 287 -15.87 12.48 -11.09
C HIS A 287 -15.23 13.69 -10.39
N PHE A 288 -13.90 13.72 -10.23
CA PHE A 288 -13.17 14.87 -9.68
C PHE A 288 -13.45 16.15 -10.49
N PHE A 289 -13.42 16.05 -11.82
CA PHE A 289 -13.70 17.14 -12.74
C PHE A 289 -15.18 17.51 -12.78
N LYS A 290 -16.10 16.52 -12.74
CA LYS A 290 -17.57 16.76 -12.65
C LYS A 290 -17.90 17.67 -11.46
N LEU A 291 -17.23 17.46 -10.32
CA LEU A 291 -17.42 18.23 -9.09
C LEU A 291 -16.68 19.57 -9.08
N GLY A 292 -15.90 19.90 -10.12
CA GLY A 292 -15.15 21.15 -10.22
C GLY A 292 -14.00 21.28 -9.22
N LEU A 293 -13.48 20.16 -8.69
CA LEU A 293 -12.43 20.17 -7.68
C LEU A 293 -11.07 20.54 -8.28
N GLN A 294 -10.17 21.06 -7.45
CA GLN A 294 -8.78 21.36 -7.83
C GLN A 294 -7.82 20.89 -6.73
N ILE A 295 -6.70 20.26 -7.12
CA ILE A 295 -5.64 19.92 -6.16
C ILE A 295 -4.77 21.15 -5.98
N ILE A 296 -4.58 21.58 -4.73
CA ILE A 296 -3.69 22.69 -4.36
C ILE A 296 -2.31 22.14 -3.95
N GLU A 297 -2.31 21.09 -3.13
CA GLU A 297 -1.11 20.31 -2.80
C GLU A 297 -1.48 18.85 -2.57
N PRO A 298 -0.63 17.89 -2.92
CA PRO A 298 0.67 18.02 -3.61
C PRO A 298 0.50 18.04 -5.14
N GLU A 299 1.55 18.46 -5.86
CA GLU A 299 1.56 18.51 -7.34
C GLU A 299 1.73 17.13 -8.02
N SER A 300 2.08 16.09 -7.25
CA SER A 300 2.32 14.73 -7.76
C SER A 300 1.47 13.69 -7.03
N CYS A 301 1.07 12.64 -7.76
CA CYS A 301 0.44 11.48 -7.13
C CYS A 301 1.38 10.72 -6.19
N LYS A 302 2.71 10.89 -6.30
CA LYS A 302 3.70 10.28 -5.42
C LYS A 302 4.27 11.32 -4.47
N VAL A 303 4.02 11.14 -3.18
CA VAL A 303 4.33 12.10 -2.12
C VAL A 303 5.32 11.46 -1.16
N VAL A 304 6.51 12.03 -1.01
CA VAL A 304 7.55 11.48 -0.12
C VAL A 304 7.68 12.39 1.09
N CYS A 305 7.58 11.83 2.30
CA CYS A 305 7.83 12.57 3.55
C CYS A 305 9.04 12.01 4.32
N ASN A 306 9.83 12.93 4.87
CA ASN A 306 11.03 12.63 5.65
C ASN A 306 10.89 13.02 7.14
N ASP A 307 9.79 13.68 7.49
CA ASP A 307 9.43 14.18 8.81
C ASP A 307 8.20 13.45 9.40
N GLY A 308 7.60 12.55 8.63
CA GLY A 308 6.43 11.78 9.02
C GLY A 308 5.11 12.54 8.89
N LYS A 309 5.04 13.64 8.14
CA LYS A 309 3.77 14.34 7.86
C LYS A 309 3.54 14.49 6.36
N ILE A 310 2.29 14.31 5.93
CA ILE A 310 1.84 14.61 4.58
C ILE A 310 0.57 15.42 4.67
N LYS A 311 0.45 16.46 3.84
CA LYS A 311 -0.74 17.28 3.71
C LYS A 311 -1.24 17.21 2.27
N ILE A 312 -2.54 17.01 2.11
CA ILE A 312 -3.24 17.04 0.82
C ILE A 312 -4.35 18.07 0.96
N VAL A 313 -4.42 19.03 0.03
CA VAL A 313 -5.41 20.10 0.02
C VAL A 313 -6.13 20.07 -1.32
N ILE A 314 -7.46 19.97 -1.24
CA ILE A 314 -8.35 20.00 -2.39
C ILE A 314 -9.26 21.22 -2.25
N GLN A 315 -9.23 22.10 -3.24
CA GLN A 315 -10.13 23.24 -3.31
C GLN A 315 -11.47 22.83 -3.93
N MET A 316 -12.54 23.30 -3.31
CA MET A 316 -13.93 23.06 -3.70
C MET A 316 -14.52 24.32 -4.35
N PRO A 317 -15.41 24.17 -5.35
CA PRO A 317 -16.17 25.31 -5.86
C PRO A 317 -17.07 25.93 -4.79
N GLU A 318 -17.05 27.25 -4.69
CA GLU A 318 -17.77 27.99 -3.65
C GLU A 318 -19.28 27.70 -3.65
N LYS A 319 -19.85 27.48 -4.83
CA LYS A 319 -21.28 27.20 -5.03
C LYS A 319 -21.75 25.87 -4.43
N ASN A 320 -20.85 24.88 -4.36
CA ASN A 320 -21.22 23.50 -4.00
C ASN A 320 -20.58 23.03 -2.69
N LYS A 321 -19.74 23.84 -2.03
CA LYS A 321 -18.96 23.39 -0.87
C LYS A 321 -19.81 22.80 0.28
N SER A 322 -21.03 23.27 0.50
CA SER A 322 -21.91 22.76 1.56
C SER A 322 -22.53 21.39 1.25
N ARG A 323 -22.62 21.01 -0.03
CA ARG A 323 -23.19 19.73 -0.49
C ARG A 323 -22.16 18.61 -0.70
N LEU A 324 -20.86 18.92 -0.62
CA LEU A 324 -19.80 17.95 -0.85
C LEU A 324 -19.39 17.22 0.44
N LYS A 325 -19.46 15.90 0.42
CA LYS A 325 -19.03 15.02 1.51
C LYS A 325 -17.83 14.20 1.09
N PHE A 326 -16.69 14.44 1.75
CA PHE A 326 -15.46 13.70 1.51
C PHE A 326 -15.27 12.56 2.49
N SER A 327 -14.65 11.48 2.02
CA SER A 327 -14.14 10.39 2.84
C SER A 327 -12.85 9.83 2.24
N TYR A 328 -12.13 8.99 2.97
CA TYR A 328 -10.90 8.40 2.48
C TYR A 328 -10.75 6.94 2.92
N LYS A 329 -9.87 6.22 2.24
CA LYS A 329 -9.35 4.92 2.66
C LYS A 329 -7.84 4.95 2.60
N LEU A 330 -7.19 4.51 3.68
CA LEU A 330 -5.74 4.39 3.76
C LEU A 330 -5.33 2.91 3.72
N PHE A 331 -4.36 2.61 2.87
CA PHE A 331 -3.81 1.28 2.69
C PHE A 331 -2.31 1.31 2.91
N ARG A 332 -1.74 0.24 3.45
CA ARG A 332 -0.29 0.03 3.54
C ARG A 332 0.13 -1.04 2.54
N ARG A 333 1.25 -0.82 1.84
CA ARG A 333 1.86 -1.82 0.97
C ARG A 333 2.52 -2.89 1.83
N ARG A 334 2.26 -4.16 1.55
CA ARG A 334 2.96 -5.30 2.15
C ARG A 334 4.18 -5.66 1.31
N TYR A 335 5.30 -5.86 1.98
CA TYR A 335 6.48 -6.48 1.41
C TYR A 335 6.63 -7.93 1.91
N PRO A 336 7.26 -8.83 1.14
CA PRO A 336 7.55 -10.20 1.60
C PRO A 336 8.33 -10.25 2.91
N GLU A 337 9.08 -9.20 3.22
CA GLU A 337 9.85 -9.01 4.45
C GLU A 337 8.98 -8.71 5.68
N ASP A 338 7.71 -8.34 5.48
CA ASP A 338 6.73 -8.06 6.55
C ASP A 338 6.04 -9.34 7.10
N GLU A 339 6.52 -10.55 6.77
CA GLU A 339 5.93 -11.81 7.27
C GLU A 339 6.03 -11.95 8.80
N GLY A 340 4.91 -11.73 9.51
CA GLY A 340 4.73 -11.89 10.95
C GLY A 340 3.43 -11.24 11.47
N GLU A 341 3.00 -11.57 12.70
CA GLU A 341 1.95 -10.81 13.39
C GLU A 341 2.51 -9.45 13.83
N TYR A 342 2.27 -8.41 13.02
CA TYR A 342 2.52 -7.04 13.42
C TYR A 342 1.22 -6.39 13.89
N THR A 343 1.16 -6.04 15.17
CA THR A 343 0.14 -5.13 15.72
C THR A 343 0.51 -3.70 15.33
N TYR A 344 0.08 -3.28 14.14
CA TYR A 344 0.13 -1.86 13.77
C TYR A 344 -1.02 -1.12 14.45
N PRO A 345 -0.78 0.09 14.99
CA PRO A 345 -1.88 0.95 15.40
C PRO A 345 -2.69 1.31 14.15
N SER A 346 -4.02 1.27 14.25
CA SER A 346 -4.89 1.87 13.23
C SER A 346 -4.46 3.32 12.98
N LEU A 347 -4.35 3.69 11.71
CA LEU A 347 -3.92 5.02 11.30
C LEU A 347 -5.10 5.99 11.16
N ASP A 348 -6.34 5.55 11.39
CA ASP A 348 -7.53 6.40 11.44
C ASP A 348 -7.35 7.57 12.41
N LYS A 349 -6.79 7.29 13.60
CA LYS A 349 -6.48 8.35 14.58
C LYS A 349 -5.26 9.18 14.22
N PHE A 350 -4.69 8.99 13.04
CA PHE A 350 -3.49 9.67 12.57
C PHE A 350 -3.71 10.37 11.23
N VAL A 351 -4.92 10.33 10.69
CA VAL A 351 -5.34 11.14 9.54
C VAL A 351 -6.34 12.18 10.03
N LEU A 352 -5.97 13.45 9.94
CA LEU A 352 -6.84 14.57 10.24
C LEU A 352 -7.49 15.06 8.95
N HIS A 353 -8.80 14.85 8.81
CA HIS A 353 -9.60 15.38 7.71
C HIS A 353 -10.48 16.53 8.19
N TYR A 354 -10.24 17.74 7.69
CA TYR A 354 -10.98 18.93 8.11
C TYR A 354 -11.25 19.87 6.94
N TYR A 355 -12.20 20.78 7.17
CA TYR A 355 -12.53 21.84 6.23
C TYR A 355 -11.95 23.17 6.70
N SER A 356 -11.50 24.00 5.76
CA SER A 356 -11.10 25.38 6.02
C SER A 356 -11.51 26.25 4.84
N LYS A 357 -12.40 27.23 5.06
CA LYS A 357 -12.98 28.09 4.01
C LYS A 357 -13.64 27.28 2.87
N ASN A 358 -12.95 27.12 1.75
CA ASN A 358 -13.38 26.37 0.57
C ASN A 358 -12.43 25.22 0.23
N GLU A 359 -11.60 24.82 1.18
CA GLU A 359 -10.65 23.73 1.05
C GLU A 359 -11.06 22.57 1.96
N THR A 360 -10.82 21.36 1.48
CA THR A 360 -10.80 20.15 2.30
C THR A 360 -9.37 19.67 2.41
N ILE A 361 -8.93 19.37 3.63
CA ILE A 361 -7.54 19.14 3.99
C ILE A 361 -7.43 17.78 4.65
N PHE A 362 -6.49 16.97 4.17
CA PHE A 362 -6.11 15.70 4.77
C PHE A 362 -4.65 15.77 5.25
N GLU A 363 -4.45 15.74 6.55
CA GLU A 363 -3.13 15.68 7.18
C GLU A 363 -2.87 14.27 7.72
N VAL A 364 -1.98 13.53 7.05
CA VAL A 364 -1.55 12.20 7.47
C VAL A 364 -0.29 12.33 8.33
N ARG A 365 -0.33 11.79 9.55
CA ARG A 365 0.75 11.84 10.53
C ARG A 365 1.27 10.43 10.80
N PHE A 366 2.47 10.10 10.36
CA PHE A 366 3.04 8.77 10.53
C PHE A 366 3.73 8.65 11.90
N PRO A 367 3.25 7.79 12.83
CA PRO A 367 3.97 7.52 14.06
C PRO A 367 5.35 6.88 13.81
N PRO A 368 6.27 6.83 14.78
CA PRO A 368 7.65 6.38 14.56
C PRO A 368 7.78 4.99 13.91
N VAL A 369 6.81 4.11 14.19
CA VAL A 369 6.77 2.73 13.69
C VAL A 369 6.08 2.57 12.33
N ALA A 370 5.53 3.64 11.76
CA ALA A 370 4.73 3.63 10.52
C ALA A 370 5.54 4.06 9.28
N VAL A 371 6.82 3.65 9.22
CA VAL A 371 7.63 3.78 8.00
C VAL A 371 7.11 2.80 6.95
N GLY A 372 7.05 3.25 5.69
CA GLY A 372 6.61 2.41 4.58
C GLY A 372 5.91 3.17 3.46
N THR A 373 5.31 2.41 2.56
CA THR A 373 4.54 2.93 1.43
C THR A 373 3.05 2.74 1.69
N TYR A 374 2.28 3.80 1.50
CA TYR A 374 0.85 3.84 1.72
C TYR A 374 0.14 4.31 0.46
N LYS A 375 -1.11 3.93 0.31
CA LYS A 375 -2.02 4.43 -0.73
C LYS A 375 -3.18 5.09 -0.02
N MET A 376 -3.43 6.36 -0.34
CA MET A 376 -4.62 7.07 0.11
C MET A 376 -5.57 7.22 -1.07
N GLN A 377 -6.78 6.69 -0.92
CA GLN A 377 -7.88 6.86 -1.89
C GLN A 377 -8.89 7.83 -1.30
N ILE A 378 -9.23 8.87 -2.05
CA ILE A 378 -10.16 9.91 -1.60
C ILE A 378 -11.45 9.79 -2.40
N PHE A 379 -12.56 9.89 -1.68
CA PHE A 379 -13.91 9.84 -2.19
C PHE A 379 -14.61 11.17 -1.90
N CYS A 380 -15.48 11.60 -2.78
CA CYS A 380 -16.36 12.74 -2.62
C CYS A 380 -17.74 12.39 -3.20
N VAL A 381 -18.79 12.67 -2.45
CA VAL A 381 -20.18 12.50 -2.87
C VAL A 381 -20.89 13.84 -2.73
N ASP A 382 -21.73 14.12 -3.71
CA ASP A 382 -22.66 15.23 -3.65
C ASP A 382 -23.98 14.79 -3.01
N ILE A 383 -24.33 15.34 -1.85
CA ILE A 383 -25.49 14.86 -1.07
C ILE A 383 -26.83 15.06 -1.77
N ASN A 384 -26.90 15.97 -2.76
CA ASN A 384 -28.11 16.24 -3.53
C ASN A 384 -28.21 15.39 -4.79
N GLU A 385 -27.15 14.67 -5.19
CA GLU A 385 -27.19 13.77 -6.34
C GLU A 385 -27.68 12.38 -5.90
N HIS A 386 -28.89 12.00 -6.30
CA HIS A 386 -29.47 10.67 -6.05
C HIS A 386 -28.94 9.57 -7.00
N GLU A 387 -27.78 9.77 -7.65
CA GLU A 387 -27.24 8.78 -8.58
C GLU A 387 -26.84 7.49 -7.84
N HIS A 388 -27.65 6.44 -8.00
CA HIS A 388 -27.52 5.13 -7.34
C HIS A 388 -26.25 4.33 -7.65
N ASN A 389 -25.24 4.88 -8.33
CA ASN A 389 -24.14 4.06 -8.87
C ASN A 389 -22.76 4.73 -8.99
N ASN A 390 -22.54 5.90 -8.41
CA ASN A 390 -21.21 6.48 -8.42
C ASN A 390 -20.43 6.06 -7.17
N SER A 391 -19.24 5.49 -7.35
CA SER A 391 -18.40 5.00 -6.23
C SER A 391 -17.90 6.11 -5.31
N GLY A 392 -18.20 7.39 -5.64
CA GLY A 392 -17.66 8.58 -5.00
C GLY A 392 -16.16 8.76 -5.22
N TRP A 393 -15.47 7.84 -5.91
CA TRP A 393 -14.00 7.83 -5.97
C TRP A 393 -13.48 8.96 -6.87
N ILE A 394 -12.66 9.86 -6.31
CA ILE A 394 -12.18 11.05 -7.02
C ILE A 394 -10.68 11.04 -7.32
N CYS A 395 -9.82 10.54 -6.42
CA CYS A 395 -8.37 10.48 -6.66
C CYS A 395 -7.63 9.50 -5.76
N ASP A 396 -6.41 9.14 -6.17
CA ASP A 396 -5.47 8.31 -5.40
C ASP A 396 -4.10 8.99 -5.26
N PHE A 397 -3.45 8.77 -4.12
CA PHE A 397 -2.07 9.15 -3.83
C PHE A 397 -1.25 7.96 -3.32
N CYS A 398 0.02 7.90 -3.72
CA CYS A 398 1.06 7.03 -3.17
C CYS A 398 1.89 7.84 -2.18
N LEU A 399 1.80 7.49 -0.90
CA LEU A 399 2.46 8.18 0.20
C LEU A 399 3.66 7.36 0.68
N GLU A 400 4.86 7.91 0.57
CA GLU A 400 6.10 7.24 0.94
C GLU A 400 6.69 7.89 2.20
N CYS A 401 6.47 7.25 3.35
CA CYS A 401 7.02 7.68 4.62
C CYS A 401 8.42 7.07 4.82
N LYS A 402 9.45 7.91 4.76
CA LYS A 402 10.85 7.52 4.99
C LYS A 402 11.23 7.47 6.46
N ARG A 403 10.58 8.31 7.27
CA ARG A 403 10.77 8.41 8.71
C ARG A 403 9.47 8.89 9.36
N GLY A 404 9.01 8.17 10.38
CA GLY A 404 7.88 8.61 11.20
C GLY A 404 8.26 9.73 12.16
N MET A 405 7.25 10.47 12.64
CA MET A 405 7.40 11.53 13.63
C MET A 405 7.91 10.97 14.96
N ASP A 406 8.88 11.63 15.61
CA ASP A 406 9.44 11.19 16.90
C ASP A 406 8.36 11.19 18.01
N GLU A 407 7.49 12.20 18.02
CA GLU A 407 6.35 12.33 18.92
C GLU A 407 5.06 12.46 18.10
N CYS A 408 4.25 11.41 18.07
CA CYS A 408 3.01 11.36 17.31
C CYS A 408 1.90 10.78 18.19
N LEU A 409 1.11 11.65 18.81
CA LEU A 409 -0.06 11.22 19.56
C LEU A 409 -1.24 10.97 18.60
N PRO A 410 -2.08 9.96 18.87
CA PRO A 410 -3.32 9.78 18.14
C PRO A 410 -4.27 10.94 18.42
N LEU A 411 -5.05 11.33 17.41
CA LEU A 411 -6.15 12.28 17.51
C LEU A 411 -7.09 11.85 18.65
N PRO A 412 -7.64 12.81 19.43
CA PRO A 412 -8.54 12.48 20.54
C PRO A 412 -9.77 11.69 20.10
N LEU A 413 -10.30 12.00 18.91
CA LEU A 413 -11.43 11.32 18.28
C LEU A 413 -11.34 11.37 16.75
N VAL A 414 -12.15 10.53 16.10
CA VAL A 414 -12.36 10.53 14.65
C VAL A 414 -13.87 10.69 14.47
N PRO A 415 -14.37 11.92 14.34
CA PRO A 415 -15.81 12.17 14.33
C PRO A 415 -16.39 11.74 12.99
N GLU A 416 -17.55 11.06 12.99
CA GLU A 416 -18.19 10.56 11.76
C GLU A 416 -18.51 11.69 10.77
N ILE A 417 -18.93 12.86 11.28
CA ILE A 417 -19.23 14.04 10.47
C ILE A 417 -17.96 14.87 10.14
N GLY A 418 -16.78 14.45 10.58
CA GLY A 418 -15.51 15.16 10.36
C GLY A 418 -15.33 16.41 11.23
N TRP A 419 -14.27 17.17 10.95
CA TRP A 419 -13.88 18.37 11.68
C TRP A 419 -14.23 19.66 10.91
N GLY A 420 -14.86 20.61 11.59
CA GLY A 420 -15.30 21.90 11.09
C GLY A 420 -16.81 22.13 11.22
N ALA A 421 -17.22 23.37 10.96
CA ALA A 421 -18.62 23.76 10.88
C ALA A 421 -19.21 23.33 9.53
N ARG A 422 -19.81 22.13 9.48
CA ARG A 422 -20.46 21.63 8.27
C ARG A 422 -21.86 22.19 8.10
N GLY A 423 -22.17 22.63 6.87
CA GLY A 423 -23.46 23.22 6.53
C GLY A 423 -24.63 22.26 6.73
N ASP A 424 -24.57 21.04 6.22
CA ASP A 424 -25.68 20.07 6.25
C ASP A 424 -26.22 19.75 7.65
N TYR A 425 -25.34 19.46 8.61
CA TYR A 425 -25.75 19.17 10.00
C TYR A 425 -26.20 20.42 10.77
N LEU A 426 -25.55 21.56 10.52
CA LEU A 426 -25.94 22.81 11.15
C LEU A 426 -27.28 23.32 10.59
N GLU A 427 -27.49 23.27 9.28
CA GLU A 427 -28.71 23.64 8.57
C GLU A 427 -29.90 22.78 9.01
N LYS A 428 -29.71 21.46 9.19
CA LYS A 428 -30.75 20.56 9.71
C LYS A 428 -31.31 21.03 11.07
N HIS A 429 -30.47 21.66 11.90
CA HIS A 429 -30.80 22.13 13.24
C HIS A 429 -30.99 23.66 13.32
N ASN A 430 -31.09 24.36 12.19
CA ASN A 430 -31.18 25.83 12.11
C ASN A 430 -30.04 26.55 12.85
N LEU A 431 -28.85 25.96 12.84
CA LEU A 431 -27.63 26.53 13.43
C LEU A 431 -26.81 27.24 12.35
N ILE A 432 -26.23 28.39 12.69
CA ILE A 432 -25.27 29.08 11.82
C ILE A 432 -24.04 29.44 12.65
N ALA A 433 -22.86 28.99 12.23
CA ALA A 433 -21.60 29.37 12.87
C ALA A 433 -21.26 30.84 12.53
N LEU A 434 -21.07 31.67 13.54
CA LEU A 434 -20.73 33.09 13.42
C LEU A 434 -19.22 33.37 13.57
N SER A 435 -18.48 32.45 14.18
CA SER A 435 -17.05 32.60 14.50
C SER A 435 -16.18 31.69 13.63
N GLU A 436 -15.16 31.05 14.23
CA GLU A 436 -14.30 30.07 13.59
C GLU A 436 -15.11 28.97 12.89
N THR A 437 -14.77 28.72 11.63
CA THR A 437 -15.43 27.69 10.79
C THR A 437 -14.45 26.59 10.40
N SER A 438 -13.14 26.81 10.56
CA SER A 438 -12.13 25.80 10.29
C SER A 438 -12.22 24.69 11.33
N GLY A 439 -12.09 23.44 10.86
CA GLY A 439 -12.06 22.27 11.75
C GLY A 439 -10.82 22.18 12.63
N LYS A 440 -9.77 22.97 12.36
CA LYS A 440 -8.55 23.02 13.17
C LYS A 440 -8.33 24.45 13.68
N VAL A 441 -8.09 24.61 14.98
CA VAL A 441 -7.95 25.90 15.65
C VAL A 441 -6.73 25.93 16.57
N ASN A 442 -5.82 26.88 16.35
CA ASN A 442 -4.67 27.09 17.24
C ASN A 442 -5.04 28.03 18.40
N ILE A 443 -4.59 27.69 19.61
CA ILE A 443 -4.86 28.44 20.84
C ILE A 443 -3.51 28.93 21.39
N ASP A 444 -3.02 30.03 20.81
CA ASP A 444 -1.66 30.54 21.06
C ASP A 444 -1.63 31.71 22.07
N GLU A 445 -2.51 32.72 21.94
CA GLU A 445 -2.43 33.96 22.73
C GLU A 445 -3.51 34.09 23.82
N SER A 446 -4.69 33.53 23.58
CA SER A 446 -5.78 33.56 24.54
C SER A 446 -5.88 32.20 25.24
N LEU A 447 -5.73 32.19 26.58
CA LEU A 447 -6.10 31.01 27.39
C LEU A 447 -7.59 30.66 27.30
N VAL A 448 -8.35 31.32 26.44
CA VAL A 448 -9.80 31.21 26.25
C VAL A 448 -10.13 31.42 24.78
N THR A 449 -10.84 30.48 24.17
CA THR A 449 -11.38 30.61 22.80
C THR A 449 -12.91 30.60 22.86
N LEU A 450 -13.55 31.42 22.03
CA LEU A 450 -15.02 31.54 21.97
C LEU A 450 -15.52 31.11 20.60
N PHE A 451 -16.40 30.11 20.58
CA PHE A 451 -17.15 29.72 19.39
C PHE A 451 -18.57 30.26 19.49
N LYS A 452 -19.04 30.94 18.46
CA LYS A 452 -20.34 31.62 18.43
C LYS A 452 -21.21 31.03 17.34
N PHE A 453 -22.48 30.82 17.66
CA PHE A 453 -23.50 30.32 16.75
C PHE A 453 -24.78 31.12 16.90
N THR A 454 -25.59 31.18 15.86
CA THR A 454 -27.03 31.44 16.00
C THR A 454 -27.78 30.11 16.06
N ALA A 455 -28.84 30.07 16.85
CA ALA A 455 -29.74 28.93 17.01
C ALA A 455 -31.18 29.40 17.23
N ASP A 456 -32.15 28.51 17.01
CA ASP A 456 -33.53 28.78 17.40
C ASP A 456 -33.65 28.95 18.93
N PRO A 457 -34.57 29.80 19.43
CA PRO A 457 -34.73 30.04 20.87
C PRO A 457 -34.96 28.77 21.69
N ASP A 458 -35.60 27.76 21.11
CA ASP A 458 -35.97 26.51 21.77
C ASP A 458 -34.92 25.38 21.60
N SER A 459 -33.86 25.59 20.79
CA SER A 459 -32.81 24.58 20.60
C SER A 459 -32.07 24.28 21.90
N ASP A 460 -31.89 23.00 22.21
CA ASP A 460 -31.09 22.55 23.35
C ASP A 460 -29.71 22.11 22.86
N ILE A 461 -28.66 22.78 23.34
CA ILE A 461 -27.30 22.67 22.81
C ILE A 461 -26.34 22.49 23.97
N TYR A 462 -25.45 21.51 23.84
CA TYR A 462 -24.34 21.33 24.75
C TYR A 462 -23.05 21.06 23.99
N ALA A 463 -21.92 21.17 24.70
CA ALA A 463 -20.61 20.92 24.14
C ALA A 463 -19.77 20.07 25.08
N GLU A 464 -18.93 19.22 24.49
CA GLU A 464 -18.02 18.35 25.21
C GLU A 464 -16.58 18.61 24.77
N LEU A 465 -15.66 18.57 25.74
CA LEU A 465 -14.23 18.62 25.48
C LEU A 465 -13.61 17.27 25.81
N SER A 466 -12.76 16.76 24.92
CA SER A 466 -12.06 15.48 25.11
C SER A 466 -10.60 15.57 24.68
N GLN A 467 -9.76 14.69 25.24
CA GLN A 467 -8.34 14.55 24.92
C GLN A 467 -7.98 13.06 24.96
N SER A 468 -6.99 12.63 24.18
CA SER A 468 -6.65 11.20 24.02
C SER A 468 -6.35 10.46 25.33
N MET A 469 -5.96 11.17 26.39
CA MET A 469 -5.53 10.61 27.68
C MET A 469 -6.39 11.03 28.88
N LYS A 470 -7.44 11.84 28.69
CA LYS A 470 -8.29 12.35 29.78
C LYS A 470 -9.76 12.04 29.52
N THR A 471 -10.52 11.78 30.59
CA THR A 471 -11.96 11.52 30.45
C THR A 471 -12.73 12.81 30.17
N LYS A 472 -13.91 12.69 29.54
CA LYS A 472 -14.82 13.83 29.32
C LYS A 472 -15.20 14.54 30.63
N LEU A 473 -15.34 13.77 31.71
CA LEU A 473 -15.70 14.29 33.04
C LEU A 473 -14.61 15.24 33.57
N GLU A 474 -13.34 14.86 33.44
CA GLU A 474 -12.20 15.70 33.87
C GLU A 474 -12.08 17.02 33.10
N LEU A 475 -12.67 17.09 31.90
CA LEU A 475 -12.58 18.26 31.03
C LEU A 475 -13.84 19.13 31.03
N SER A 476 -14.87 18.73 31.77
CA SER A 476 -16.18 19.41 31.82
C SER A 476 -16.09 20.87 32.31
N ASP A 477 -15.25 21.17 33.30
CA ASP A 477 -15.05 22.53 33.83
C ASP A 477 -14.36 23.49 32.83
N PHE A 478 -13.79 22.95 31.75
CA PHE A 478 -13.01 23.69 30.76
C PHE A 478 -13.79 24.02 29.49
N VAL A 479 -15.07 23.65 29.43
CA VAL A 479 -16.01 24.02 28.38
C VAL A 479 -17.30 24.55 29.01
N LYS A 480 -17.78 25.70 28.53
CA LYS A 480 -19.04 26.30 29.00
C LYS A 480 -19.86 26.78 27.83
N VAL A 481 -21.11 26.33 27.76
CA VAL A 481 -22.10 26.82 26.80
C VAL A 481 -22.95 27.88 27.49
N THR A 482 -23.16 29.00 26.81
CA THR A 482 -24.05 30.09 27.24
C THR A 482 -24.97 30.45 26.09
N LYS A 483 -26.28 30.40 26.31
CA LYS A 483 -27.29 30.77 25.31
C LYS A 483 -28.03 32.03 25.77
N ASN A 484 -28.12 33.02 24.90
CA ASN A 484 -28.89 34.23 25.11
C ASN A 484 -29.78 34.49 23.88
N LYS A 485 -31.08 34.19 24.02
CA LYS A 485 -32.04 34.19 22.90
C LYS A 485 -31.54 33.32 21.75
N ALA A 486 -31.18 33.95 20.62
CA ALA A 486 -30.69 33.28 19.43
C ALA A 486 -29.15 33.10 19.41
N GLU A 487 -28.40 33.78 20.29
CA GLU A 487 -26.93 33.67 20.30
C GLU A 487 -26.48 32.56 21.26
N VAL A 488 -25.61 31.67 20.78
CA VAL A 488 -24.99 30.59 21.54
C VAL A 488 -23.49 30.80 21.53
N VAL A 489 -22.89 30.87 22.71
CA VAL A 489 -21.44 31.03 22.90
C VAL A 489 -20.89 29.83 23.65
N VAL A 490 -20.00 29.09 22.99
CA VAL A 490 -19.22 27.99 23.58
C VAL A 490 -17.83 28.52 23.93
N LYS A 491 -17.57 28.66 25.22
CA LYS A 491 -16.28 29.09 25.76
C LYS A 491 -15.42 27.90 26.12
N VAL A 492 -14.21 27.83 25.59
CA VAL A 492 -13.26 26.73 25.84
C VAL A 492 -11.95 27.27 26.40
N LYS A 493 -11.43 26.62 27.44
CA LYS A 493 -10.15 26.93 28.08
C LYS A 493 -9.38 25.62 28.33
N PRO A 494 -8.67 25.05 27.34
CA PRO A 494 -7.95 23.80 27.57
C PRO A 494 -6.97 23.95 28.73
N PRO A 495 -6.78 22.95 29.61
CA PRO A 495 -6.00 23.11 30.84
C PRO A 495 -4.47 23.14 30.66
N GLN A 496 -3.94 22.42 29.67
CA GLN A 496 -2.51 22.28 29.41
C GLN A 496 -2.23 22.23 27.90
N GLU A 497 -0.94 22.18 27.52
CA GLU A 497 -0.52 21.97 26.13
C GLU A 497 -1.04 20.64 25.57
N GLY A 498 -1.28 20.62 24.26
CA GLY A 498 -1.69 19.44 23.51
C GLY A 498 -2.93 19.64 22.65
N GLU A 499 -3.37 18.54 22.05
CA GLU A 499 -4.54 18.51 21.17
C GLU A 499 -5.80 18.12 21.95
N TYR A 500 -6.89 18.84 21.70
CA TYR A 500 -8.20 18.63 22.28
C TYR A 500 -9.25 18.58 21.20
N ALA A 501 -10.34 17.88 21.48
CA ALA A 501 -11.47 17.81 20.59
C ALA A 501 -12.70 18.42 21.27
N LEU A 502 -13.20 19.49 20.67
CA LEU A 502 -14.47 20.12 21.03
C LEU A 502 -15.57 19.55 20.14
N GLN A 503 -16.58 18.94 20.74
CA GLN A 503 -17.77 18.45 20.04
C GLN A 503 -18.98 19.27 20.47
N ILE A 504 -19.81 19.68 19.53
CA ILE A 504 -21.05 20.42 19.78
C ILE A 504 -22.21 19.55 19.34
N PHE A 505 -23.22 19.47 20.19
CA PHE A 505 -24.39 18.64 20.01
C PHE A 505 -25.66 19.47 20.10
N CYS A 506 -26.64 19.17 19.27
CA CYS A 506 -27.97 19.78 19.28
C CYS A 506 -29.03 18.69 19.42
N LYS A 507 -30.08 18.97 20.19
CA LYS A 507 -31.18 18.04 20.41
C LYS A 507 -32.08 17.96 19.18
N ASP A 508 -32.35 16.75 18.72
CA ASP A 508 -33.29 16.51 17.61
C ASP A 508 -34.72 16.90 18.01
N THR A 509 -35.40 17.66 17.15
CA THR A 509 -36.77 18.11 17.39
C THR A 509 -37.72 16.92 17.60
N GLY A 510 -38.42 16.90 18.74
CA GLY A 510 -39.37 15.84 19.07
C GLY A 510 -38.75 14.55 19.59
N THR A 511 -37.43 14.48 19.80
CA THR A 511 -36.77 13.32 20.42
C THR A 511 -36.00 13.70 21.70
N LEU A 512 -35.52 12.69 22.41
CA LEU A 512 -34.57 12.85 23.53
C LEU A 512 -33.11 12.67 23.09
N MET A 513 -32.86 12.46 21.79
CA MET A 513 -31.54 12.20 21.26
C MET A 513 -30.84 13.51 20.90
N TYR A 514 -29.53 13.51 21.11
CA TYR A 514 -28.65 14.58 20.68
C TYR A 514 -27.84 14.11 19.49
N GLU A 515 -27.77 14.95 18.47
CA GLU A 515 -26.96 14.72 17.29
C GLU A 515 -25.70 15.57 17.37
N ASN A 516 -24.57 15.00 16.96
CA ASN A 516 -23.33 15.75 16.81
C ASN A 516 -23.47 16.66 15.59
N VAL A 517 -23.30 17.97 15.77
CA VAL A 517 -23.53 18.96 14.69
C VAL A 517 -22.26 19.66 14.24
N CYS A 518 -21.22 19.70 15.08
CA CYS A 518 -19.96 20.36 14.75
C CYS A 518 -18.81 19.85 15.62
N ASN A 519 -17.60 19.74 15.07
CA ASN A 519 -16.40 19.35 15.81
C ASN A 519 -15.22 20.28 15.49
N TYR A 520 -14.39 20.59 16.48
CA TYR A 520 -13.15 21.35 16.30
C TYR A 520 -11.97 20.65 16.97
N LEU A 521 -10.87 20.48 16.23
CA LEU A 521 -9.59 20.08 16.78
C LEU A 521 -8.87 21.33 17.26
N LEU A 522 -8.64 21.42 18.56
CA LEU A 522 -7.98 22.54 19.21
C LEU A 522 -6.53 22.16 19.50
N GLU A 523 -5.58 22.95 19.01
CA GLU A 523 -4.15 22.77 19.27
C GLU A 523 -3.69 23.88 20.23
N ARG A 524 -3.42 23.53 21.48
CA ARG A 524 -2.86 24.47 22.47
C ARG A 524 -1.34 24.32 22.51
N THR A 525 -0.64 25.34 22.03
CA THR A 525 0.83 25.39 22.07
C THR A 525 1.33 25.86 23.44
N ALA A 526 2.58 25.51 23.79
CA ALA A 526 3.18 25.88 25.07
C ALA A 526 3.39 27.40 25.17
N VAL A 527 3.16 27.97 26.36
CA VAL A 527 3.55 29.36 26.66
C VAL A 527 5.06 29.52 26.44
N ILE A 528 5.47 30.58 25.72
CA ILE A 528 6.88 30.89 25.41
C ILE A 528 7.71 30.85 26.70
N GLU A 529 8.73 29.99 26.72
CA GLU A 529 9.59 29.73 27.88
C GLU A 529 10.63 30.86 28.07
N ASP A 530 11.07 31.12 29.30
CA ASP A 530 12.10 32.13 29.60
C ASP A 530 13.38 31.87 28.76
N PRO A 531 13.99 32.90 28.13
CA PRO A 531 15.16 32.75 27.26
C PRO A 531 16.32 31.97 27.89
N LYS A 532 16.57 32.11 29.19
CA LYS A 532 17.66 31.40 29.89
C LYS A 532 17.34 29.91 30.09
N MET A 533 16.07 29.58 30.27
CA MET A 533 15.60 28.19 30.36
C MET A 533 15.64 27.53 28.98
N ALA A 534 15.24 28.25 27.93
CA ALA A 534 15.36 27.81 26.54
C ALA A 534 16.81 27.54 26.12
N GLU A 535 17.75 28.42 26.51
CA GLU A 535 19.18 28.21 26.27
C GLU A 535 19.71 26.94 26.95
N THR A 536 19.30 26.69 28.21
CA THR A 536 19.71 25.49 28.94
C THR A 536 19.19 24.20 28.28
N ARG A 537 17.93 24.22 27.80
CA ARG A 537 17.37 23.10 27.01
C ARG A 537 18.10 22.89 25.70
N LYS A 538 18.44 23.97 25.00
CA LYS A 538 19.21 23.93 23.76
C LYS A 538 20.58 23.29 23.98
N LEU A 539 21.31 23.70 25.03
CA LEU A 539 22.60 23.09 25.39
C LEU A 539 22.49 21.58 25.64
N LEU A 540 21.42 21.13 26.31
CA LEU A 540 21.19 19.69 26.52
C LEU A 540 20.91 18.95 25.20
N LEU A 541 20.11 19.52 24.30
CA LEU A 541 19.84 18.95 22.99
C LEU A 541 21.10 18.93 22.10
N ASP A 542 21.92 19.98 22.14
CA ASP A 542 23.20 20.02 21.42
C ASP A 542 24.18 18.97 21.96
N ALA A 543 24.18 18.74 23.28
CA ALA A 543 24.95 17.66 23.90
C ALA A 543 24.43 16.27 23.47
N VAL A 544 23.12 16.10 23.35
CA VAL A 544 22.51 14.89 22.78
C VAL A 544 22.96 14.68 21.34
N ASN A 545 23.02 15.74 20.53
CA ASN A 545 23.39 15.63 19.12
C ASN A 545 24.90 15.39 18.91
N SER A 546 25.76 16.07 19.67
CA SER A 546 27.23 15.98 19.56
C SER A 546 27.83 14.64 20.00
N GLY A 547 27.11 13.83 20.78
CA GLY A 547 27.48 12.43 21.07
C GLY A 547 28.64 12.22 22.04
N SER A 548 29.27 13.28 22.57
CA SER A 548 30.31 13.18 23.60
C SER A 548 29.69 12.78 24.96
N PRO A 549 30.05 11.62 25.56
CA PRO A 549 29.47 11.18 26.82
C PRO A 549 29.76 12.15 27.98
N ALA A 550 30.92 12.81 27.95
CA ALA A 550 31.33 13.79 28.96
C ALA A 550 30.47 15.06 28.88
N ASN A 551 30.22 15.57 27.67
CA ASN A 551 29.39 16.77 27.45
C ASN A 551 27.93 16.49 27.82
N LEU A 552 27.42 15.31 27.46
CA LEU A 552 26.07 14.87 27.80
C LEU A 552 25.86 14.77 29.31
N GLN A 553 26.86 14.26 30.04
CA GLN A 553 26.81 14.15 31.50
C GLN A 553 26.88 15.52 32.18
N ALA A 554 27.69 16.46 31.66
CA ALA A 554 27.74 17.83 32.15
C ALA A 554 26.41 18.59 31.93
N ALA A 555 25.85 18.49 30.73
CA ALA A 555 24.57 19.14 30.39
C ALA A 555 23.39 18.57 31.20
N LEU A 556 23.38 17.26 31.49
CA LEU A 556 22.39 16.65 32.38
C LEU A 556 22.45 17.23 33.80
N LYS A 557 23.66 17.41 34.34
CA LYS A 557 23.88 17.98 35.68
C LYS A 557 23.45 19.45 35.74
N GLU A 558 23.72 20.21 34.69
CA GLU A 558 23.28 21.60 34.60
C GLU A 558 21.75 21.70 34.52
N PHE A 559 21.11 20.85 33.72
CA PHE A 559 19.66 20.75 33.60
C PHE A 559 18.99 20.44 34.96
N GLU A 560 19.55 19.49 35.72
CA GLU A 560 19.09 19.17 37.09
C GLU A 560 19.27 20.34 38.06
N SER A 561 20.42 21.01 38.00
CA SER A 561 20.75 22.13 38.91
C SER A 561 19.80 23.32 38.76
N LYS A 562 19.25 23.51 37.56
CA LYS A 562 18.29 24.58 37.24
C LYS A 562 16.83 24.18 37.52
N GLY A 563 16.57 22.96 37.99
CA GLY A 563 15.23 22.49 38.36
C GLY A 563 14.22 22.49 37.20
N LEU A 564 14.69 22.34 35.96
CA LEU A 564 13.85 22.38 34.78
C LEU A 564 12.92 21.16 34.73
N LYS A 565 11.65 21.39 34.37
CA LYS A 565 10.71 20.30 34.11
C LYS A 565 11.11 19.57 32.84
N ASP A 566 11.28 18.25 32.91
CA ASP A 566 11.57 17.43 31.73
C ASP A 566 10.40 17.50 30.75
N LYS A 567 10.68 17.94 29.51
CA LYS A 567 9.75 17.90 28.36
C LYS A 567 10.12 16.78 27.37
N GLY A 568 11.05 15.90 27.75
CA GLY A 568 11.51 14.77 26.95
C GLY A 568 13.02 14.81 26.68
N GLU A 569 13.64 16.00 26.65
CA GLU A 569 15.08 16.16 26.42
C GLU A 569 15.95 15.46 27.48
N TYR A 570 15.55 15.50 28.75
CA TYR A 570 16.33 14.91 29.84
C TYR A 570 16.22 13.39 29.82
N THR A 571 15.01 12.88 29.56
CA THR A 571 14.80 11.44 29.30
C THR A 571 15.59 10.96 28.08
N LYS A 572 15.60 11.72 26.97
CA LYS A 572 16.37 11.41 25.75
C LYS A 572 17.88 11.41 26.01
N ALA A 573 18.38 12.38 26.78
CA ALA A 573 19.77 12.47 27.17
C ALA A 573 20.21 11.31 28.08
N LYS A 574 19.43 10.97 29.11
CA LYS A 574 19.68 9.79 29.95
C LYS A 574 19.69 8.49 29.15
N ARG A 575 18.72 8.33 28.24
CA ARG A 575 18.64 7.16 27.35
C ARG A 575 19.89 7.03 26.49
N LYS A 576 20.35 8.11 25.86
CA LYS A 576 21.54 8.11 25.00
C LYS A 576 22.83 7.80 25.79
N LEU A 577 22.96 8.33 27.00
CA LEU A 577 24.09 8.03 27.89
C LEU A 577 24.14 6.54 28.26
N LEU A 578 22.97 5.98 28.64
CA LEU A 578 22.84 4.57 28.97
C LEU A 578 23.15 3.66 27.76
N LEU A 579 22.64 4.02 26.57
CA LEU A 579 22.90 3.29 25.33
C LEU A 579 24.40 3.24 24.99
N THR A 580 25.10 4.38 25.13
CA THR A 580 26.54 4.47 24.86
C THR A 580 27.34 3.55 25.79
N LYS A 581 26.98 3.53 27.08
CA LYS A 581 27.63 2.65 28.07
C LYS A 581 27.41 1.17 27.73
N LEU A 582 26.17 0.79 27.43
CA LEU A 582 25.81 -0.59 27.10
C LEU A 582 26.46 -1.08 25.81
N ASN A 583 26.56 -0.22 24.79
CA ASN A 583 27.25 -0.55 23.54
C ASN A 583 28.71 -0.97 23.81
N LYS A 584 29.42 -0.19 24.64
CA LYS A 584 30.79 -0.52 25.04
C LYS A 584 30.90 -1.87 25.76
N GLU A 585 30.00 -2.13 26.71
CA GLU A 585 29.98 -3.40 27.46
C GLU A 585 29.72 -4.62 26.55
N ILE A 586 28.81 -4.51 25.58
CA ILE A 586 28.52 -5.58 24.61
C ILE A 586 29.72 -5.83 23.70
N GLN A 587 30.34 -4.78 23.17
CA GLN A 587 31.51 -4.91 22.30
C GLN A 587 32.68 -5.61 23.02
N GLU A 588 32.94 -5.26 24.28
CA GLU A 588 33.94 -5.95 25.11
C GLU A 588 33.57 -7.43 25.33
N ALA A 589 32.31 -7.74 25.60
CA ALA A 589 31.84 -9.12 25.79
C ALA A 589 31.96 -9.97 24.51
N ILE A 590 31.60 -9.42 23.34
CA ILE A 590 31.78 -10.07 22.02
C ILE A 590 33.27 -10.34 21.76
N ALA A 591 34.14 -9.35 21.99
CA ALA A 591 35.58 -9.47 21.75
C ALA A 591 36.22 -10.61 22.58
N THR A 592 35.82 -10.73 23.84
CA THR A 592 36.33 -11.78 24.75
C THR A 592 35.70 -13.15 24.56
N LYS A 593 34.59 -13.27 23.80
CA LYS A 593 33.83 -14.52 23.57
C LYS A 593 33.45 -15.25 24.88
N ASP A 594 33.29 -14.50 25.95
CA ASP A 594 32.99 -15.02 27.28
C ASP A 594 31.47 -15.19 27.46
N LEU A 595 31.03 -16.45 27.52
CA LEU A 595 29.60 -16.79 27.67
C LEU A 595 29.01 -16.22 28.97
N VAL A 596 29.78 -16.15 30.07
CA VAL A 596 29.28 -15.65 31.36
C VAL A 596 29.07 -14.14 31.31
N LYS A 597 30.02 -13.41 30.70
CA LYS A 597 29.87 -11.95 30.50
C LYS A 597 28.75 -11.63 29.52
N LEU A 598 28.62 -12.39 28.42
CA LEU A 598 27.52 -12.24 27.47
C LEU A 598 26.17 -12.55 28.13
N ASP A 599 26.07 -13.62 28.92
CA ASP A 599 24.83 -13.96 29.64
C ASP A 599 24.43 -12.85 30.62
N LYS A 600 25.38 -12.31 31.41
CA LYS A 600 25.14 -11.21 32.35
C LYS A 600 24.71 -9.92 31.63
N THR A 601 25.45 -9.51 30.62
CA THR A 601 25.18 -8.27 29.86
C THR A 601 23.84 -8.36 29.14
N MET A 602 23.56 -9.51 28.50
CA MET A 602 22.30 -9.74 27.80
C MET A 602 21.10 -9.92 28.75
N HIS A 603 21.30 -10.43 29.97
CA HIS A 603 20.26 -10.50 30.98
C HIS A 603 19.89 -9.10 31.49
N ASN A 604 20.88 -8.28 31.85
CA ASN A 604 20.65 -6.88 32.23
C ASN A 604 19.94 -6.09 31.10
N LEU A 605 20.25 -6.39 29.84
CA LEU A 605 19.59 -5.80 28.67
C LEU A 605 18.20 -6.35 28.41
N SER A 606 17.93 -7.59 28.81
CA SER A 606 16.64 -8.26 28.59
C SER A 606 15.48 -7.55 29.30
N GLU A 607 15.78 -6.85 30.38
CA GLU A 607 14.85 -6.09 31.21
C GLU A 607 14.69 -4.62 30.77
N THR A 608 15.50 -4.15 29.81
CA THR A 608 15.46 -2.76 29.32
C THR A 608 14.71 -2.64 27.97
N SER A 609 14.04 -1.51 27.76
CA SER A 609 13.33 -1.17 26.51
C SER A 609 14.26 -0.77 25.34
N LEU A 610 15.59 -0.91 25.50
CA LEU A 610 16.63 -0.40 24.60
C LEU A 610 17.14 -1.40 23.55
N LYS A 611 16.55 -2.60 23.49
CA LYS A 611 16.97 -3.67 22.55
C LYS A 611 16.95 -3.22 21.09
N LYS A 612 15.94 -2.43 20.71
CA LYS A 612 15.78 -1.95 19.33
C LYS A 612 16.85 -0.91 18.95
N ASP A 613 17.28 -0.08 19.90
CA ASP A 613 18.25 0.99 19.65
C ASP A 613 19.68 0.47 19.49
N LEU A 614 20.00 -0.69 20.08
CA LEU A 614 21.31 -1.35 19.93
C LEU A 614 21.47 -2.04 18.55
N GLY A 615 20.37 -2.23 17.81
CA GLY A 615 20.36 -2.70 16.43
C GLY A 615 21.18 -3.98 16.20
N LEU A 616 22.12 -3.90 15.27
CA LEU A 616 22.96 -5.02 14.81
C LEU A 616 23.86 -5.59 15.93
N ILE A 617 24.38 -4.74 16.82
CA ILE A 617 25.30 -5.17 17.89
C ILE A 617 24.61 -6.11 18.88
N TYR A 618 23.32 -5.87 19.17
CA TYR A 618 22.53 -6.77 20.01
C TYR A 618 22.27 -8.11 19.31
N GLN A 619 21.96 -8.09 18.00
CA GLN A 619 21.77 -9.31 17.22
C GLN A 619 23.04 -10.15 17.16
N ASP A 620 24.20 -9.52 16.93
CA ASP A 620 25.51 -10.18 16.92
C ASP A 620 25.82 -10.83 18.28
N ALA A 621 25.54 -10.12 19.38
CA ALA A 621 25.72 -10.64 20.73
C ALA A 621 24.81 -11.85 21.03
N GLU A 622 23.53 -11.78 20.63
CA GLU A 622 22.57 -12.87 20.79
C GLU A 622 22.93 -14.09 19.93
N GLU A 623 23.35 -13.89 18.68
CA GLU A 623 23.79 -14.98 17.81
C GLU A 623 25.01 -15.68 18.42
N LEU A 624 26.03 -14.91 18.83
CA LEU A 624 27.21 -15.45 19.48
C LEU A 624 26.85 -16.18 20.78
N ARG A 625 25.97 -15.63 21.62
CA ARG A 625 25.48 -16.24 22.86
C ARG A 625 24.75 -17.55 22.60
N SER A 626 23.77 -17.54 21.69
CA SER A 626 22.99 -18.73 21.30
C SER A 626 23.91 -19.84 20.80
N ARG A 627 24.90 -19.46 20.00
CA ARG A 627 25.88 -20.39 19.47
C ARG A 627 26.80 -20.98 20.54
N LEU A 628 27.32 -20.17 21.46
CA LEU A 628 28.13 -20.64 22.58
C LEU A 628 27.32 -21.55 23.53
N ARG A 629 26.03 -21.26 23.78
CA ARG A 629 25.13 -22.13 24.56
C ARG A 629 24.88 -23.47 23.86
N LYS A 630 24.57 -23.46 22.56
CA LYS A 630 24.38 -24.69 21.77
C LYS A 630 25.64 -25.54 21.78
N LEU A 631 26.81 -24.92 21.60
CA LEU A 631 28.10 -25.59 21.67
C LEU A 631 28.34 -26.23 23.06
N LYS A 632 28.07 -25.49 24.14
CA LYS A 632 28.16 -26.01 25.52
C LYS A 632 27.24 -27.22 25.72
N ARG A 633 25.98 -27.17 25.25
CA ARG A 633 25.03 -28.30 25.31
C ARG A 633 25.53 -29.51 24.53
N LEU A 634 26.03 -29.32 23.31
CA LEU A 634 26.56 -30.40 22.48
C LEU A 634 27.84 -31.00 23.06
N HIS A 635 28.69 -30.22 23.74
CA HIS A 635 29.81 -30.78 24.51
C HIS A 635 29.32 -31.75 25.59
N HIS A 636 28.27 -31.41 26.34
CA HIS A 636 27.69 -32.32 27.33
C HIS A 636 27.04 -33.53 26.66
N ALA A 637 26.27 -33.34 25.58
CA ALA A 637 25.65 -34.46 24.85
C ALA A 637 26.68 -35.45 24.28
N VAL A 638 27.84 -34.97 23.79
CA VAL A 638 28.93 -35.84 23.34
C VAL A 638 29.61 -36.56 24.51
N LEU A 639 29.77 -35.89 25.65
CA LEU A 639 30.31 -36.50 26.87
C LEU A 639 29.41 -37.64 27.39
N ASP A 640 28.11 -37.35 27.49
CA ASP A 640 27.09 -38.21 28.08
C ASP A 640 26.58 -39.30 27.11
N MET A 641 27.00 -39.25 25.85
CA MET A 641 26.65 -40.23 24.82
C MET A 641 26.95 -41.67 25.28
N ASP A 642 26.06 -42.62 25.05
CA ASP A 642 26.31 -44.02 25.44
C ASP A 642 27.53 -44.59 24.69
N GLN A 643 28.33 -45.40 25.40
CA GLN A 643 29.46 -46.11 24.82
C GLN A 643 29.03 -47.10 23.74
N LYS A 644 27.78 -47.59 23.77
CA LYS A 644 27.18 -48.40 22.70
C LYS A 644 27.09 -47.63 21.37
N THR A 645 26.72 -46.36 21.39
CA THR A 645 26.63 -45.50 20.19
C THR A 645 27.99 -45.26 19.54
N ILE A 646 29.05 -45.06 20.34
CA ILE A 646 30.42 -44.97 19.82
C ILE A 646 30.88 -46.31 19.24
N SER A 647 30.46 -47.42 19.86
CA SER A 647 30.79 -48.76 19.40
C SER A 647 30.08 -49.12 18.09
N GLU A 648 28.86 -48.62 17.88
CA GLU A 648 28.11 -48.70 16.61
C GLU A 648 28.84 -47.93 15.48
N LEU A 649 29.22 -46.67 15.72
CA LEU A 649 29.97 -45.89 14.72
C LEU A 649 31.28 -46.57 14.31
N ARG A 650 31.89 -47.35 15.22
CA ARG A 650 33.09 -48.13 14.92
C ARG A 650 32.79 -49.41 14.14
N SER A 651 31.66 -50.07 14.38
CA SER A 651 31.39 -51.43 13.89
C SER A 651 31.12 -51.51 12.39
N TYR A 652 30.84 -50.38 11.72
CA TYR A 652 30.62 -50.33 10.27
C TYR A 652 31.86 -50.80 9.49
N PRO A 653 31.80 -51.92 8.74
CA PRO A 653 32.92 -52.31 7.87
C PRO A 653 33.03 -51.38 6.65
N LYS A 654 31.88 -50.89 6.17
CA LYS A 654 31.77 -49.87 5.11
C LYS A 654 30.68 -48.87 5.50
N PRO A 655 31.02 -47.67 5.98
CA PRO A 655 30.05 -46.73 6.50
C PRO A 655 29.23 -46.10 5.35
N PRO A 656 27.98 -45.70 5.61
CA PRO A 656 27.28 -44.75 4.76
C PRO A 656 28.12 -43.49 4.51
N LYS A 657 28.07 -42.96 3.28
CA LYS A 657 28.80 -41.74 2.90
C LYS A 657 28.60 -40.57 3.87
N PRO A 658 27.37 -40.30 4.39
CA PRO A 658 27.17 -39.24 5.37
C PRO A 658 27.98 -39.45 6.65
N ILE A 659 27.98 -40.68 7.21
CA ILE A 659 28.72 -41.00 8.45
C ILE A 659 30.23 -40.80 8.26
N HIS A 660 30.79 -41.27 7.14
CA HIS A 660 32.21 -41.09 6.85
C HIS A 660 32.57 -39.59 6.76
N GLY A 661 31.77 -38.81 6.03
CA GLY A 661 31.98 -37.36 5.90
C GLY A 661 31.92 -36.64 7.25
N VAL A 662 30.92 -36.94 8.08
CA VAL A 662 30.77 -36.33 9.41
C VAL A 662 31.96 -36.62 10.30
N MET A 663 32.39 -37.88 10.39
CA MET A 663 33.50 -38.27 11.25
C MET A 663 34.84 -37.72 10.73
N ALA A 664 35.03 -37.67 9.41
CA ALA A 664 36.21 -37.02 8.81
C ALA A 664 36.24 -35.53 9.15
N ALA A 665 35.14 -34.80 9.01
CA ALA A 665 35.07 -33.38 9.41
C ALA A 665 35.34 -33.18 10.91
N THR A 666 34.81 -34.07 11.76
CA THR A 666 35.01 -34.04 13.21
C THR A 666 36.49 -34.18 13.58
N PHE A 667 37.18 -35.20 13.07
CA PHE A 667 38.61 -35.39 13.36
C PHE A 667 39.51 -34.33 12.70
N LEU A 668 39.10 -33.76 11.56
CA LEU A 668 39.79 -32.64 10.95
C LEU A 668 39.76 -31.39 11.84
N LEU A 669 38.61 -31.11 12.47
CA LEU A 669 38.48 -30.05 13.47
C LEU A 669 39.30 -30.35 14.73
N LEU A 670 39.46 -31.63 15.10
CA LEU A 670 40.35 -32.06 16.18
C LEU A 670 41.85 -32.02 15.83
N GLY A 671 42.22 -31.58 14.62
CA GLY A 671 43.60 -31.33 14.21
C GLY A 671 44.27 -32.44 13.40
N HIS A 672 43.55 -33.48 13.00
CA HIS A 672 44.08 -34.56 12.16
C HIS A 672 44.24 -34.13 10.69
N LYS A 673 45.16 -34.77 9.96
CA LYS A 673 45.43 -34.43 8.55
C LYS A 673 44.39 -35.04 7.62
N GLU A 674 43.91 -34.26 6.66
CA GLU A 674 42.86 -34.68 5.70
C GLU A 674 43.19 -35.97 4.93
N GLY A 675 44.44 -36.15 4.50
CA GLY A 675 44.87 -37.33 3.74
C GLY A 675 44.64 -38.65 4.48
N GLU A 676 44.77 -38.62 5.82
CA GLU A 676 44.57 -39.78 6.71
C GLU A 676 43.09 -40.13 6.86
N LEU A 677 42.20 -39.13 6.73
CA LEU A 677 40.76 -39.27 6.97
C LEU A 677 39.99 -39.78 5.75
N LYS A 678 40.66 -39.92 4.59
CA LYS A 678 40.07 -40.53 3.38
C LYS A 678 39.78 -42.02 3.55
N LYS A 679 40.55 -42.74 4.39
CA LYS A 679 40.38 -44.17 4.64
C LYS A 679 39.55 -44.39 5.91
N TRP A 680 38.44 -45.13 5.80
CA TRP A 680 37.58 -45.40 6.95
C TRP A 680 38.29 -46.16 8.07
N ALA A 681 39.15 -47.12 7.72
CA ALA A 681 39.95 -47.88 8.70
C ALA A 681 40.77 -46.96 9.64
N THR A 682 41.28 -45.85 9.11
CA THR A 682 41.99 -44.85 9.91
C THR A 682 41.07 -44.13 10.89
N ILE A 683 39.87 -43.74 10.45
CA ILE A 683 38.85 -43.13 11.31
C ILE A 683 38.36 -44.12 12.39
N GLN A 684 38.13 -45.39 12.05
CA GLN A 684 37.79 -46.43 13.03
C GLN A 684 38.87 -46.59 14.10
N GLY A 685 40.15 -46.53 13.71
CA GLY A 685 41.28 -46.54 14.63
C GLY A 685 41.28 -45.34 15.59
N LEU A 686 40.92 -44.15 15.10
CA LEU A 686 40.79 -42.93 15.90
C LEU A 686 39.60 -42.97 16.86
N ILE A 687 38.44 -43.50 16.42
CA ILE A 687 37.25 -43.72 17.27
C ILE A 687 37.58 -44.72 18.40
N SER A 688 38.46 -45.69 18.13
CA SER A 688 38.83 -46.75 19.08
C SER A 688 39.77 -46.31 20.22
N LYS A 689 40.36 -45.11 20.14
CA LYS A 689 41.28 -44.60 21.18
C LYS A 689 40.53 -44.36 22.49
N LYS A 690 41.19 -44.66 23.62
CA LYS A 690 40.66 -44.45 24.99
C LYS A 690 41.53 -43.46 25.76
N GLY A 691 41.06 -43.02 26.93
CA GLY A 691 41.82 -42.14 27.81
C GLY A 691 42.01 -40.73 27.25
N LYS A 692 43.24 -40.19 27.33
CA LYS A 692 43.56 -38.82 26.85
C LYS A 692 43.32 -38.64 25.35
N GLU A 693 43.50 -39.72 24.57
CA GLU A 693 43.31 -39.74 23.12
C GLU A 693 41.88 -40.08 22.69
N GLY A 694 40.95 -40.30 23.63
CA GLY A 694 39.58 -40.66 23.32
C GLY A 694 38.79 -39.51 22.70
N LEU A 695 37.96 -39.84 21.70
CA LEU A 695 37.15 -38.88 20.92
C LEU A 695 36.34 -37.93 21.81
N LYS A 696 35.58 -38.45 22.78
CA LYS A 696 34.78 -37.63 23.72
C LYS A 696 35.64 -36.59 24.43
N ARG A 697 36.78 -37.01 25.01
CA ARG A 697 37.66 -36.14 25.79
C ARG A 697 38.37 -35.10 24.92
N LYS A 698 38.75 -35.45 23.69
CA LYS A 698 39.31 -34.50 22.72
C LYS A 698 38.30 -33.44 22.32
N ILE A 699 37.05 -33.82 22.10
CA ILE A 699 35.96 -32.88 21.83
C ILE A 699 35.74 -31.95 23.03
N THR A 700 35.73 -32.45 24.26
CA THR A 700 35.52 -31.60 25.45
C THR A 700 36.65 -30.60 25.68
N ASN A 701 37.89 -30.99 25.45
CA ASN A 701 39.07 -30.18 25.81
C ASN A 701 39.60 -29.32 24.66
N ILE A 702 38.99 -29.37 23.48
CA ILE A 702 39.46 -28.58 22.35
C ILE A 702 39.14 -27.10 22.54
N ASN A 703 40.17 -26.26 22.40
CA ASN A 703 39.96 -24.84 22.26
C ASN A 703 39.65 -24.50 20.80
N ILE A 704 38.36 -24.33 20.50
CA ILE A 704 37.84 -24.08 19.15
C ILE A 704 38.43 -22.81 18.52
N SER A 705 38.81 -21.81 19.33
CA SER A 705 39.45 -20.58 18.84
C SER A 705 40.86 -20.79 18.26
N LYS A 706 41.51 -21.92 18.57
CA LYS A 706 42.87 -22.26 18.13
C LYS A 706 42.91 -23.22 16.93
N ILE A 707 41.76 -23.58 16.36
CA ILE A 707 41.70 -24.45 15.18
C ILE A 707 42.19 -23.67 13.96
N LYS A 708 43.08 -24.29 13.16
CA LYS A 708 43.61 -23.67 11.94
C LYS A 708 42.48 -23.33 10.95
N THR A 709 42.48 -22.12 10.39
CA THR A 709 41.48 -21.64 9.41
C THR A 709 41.32 -22.59 8.21
N THR A 710 42.42 -23.20 7.76
CA THR A 710 42.42 -24.20 6.68
C THR A 710 41.58 -25.43 7.03
N ASN A 711 41.60 -25.88 8.28
CA ASN A 711 40.82 -27.03 8.73
C ASN A 711 39.34 -26.67 8.86
N LEU A 712 39.02 -25.44 9.29
CA LEU A 712 37.64 -24.93 9.36
C LEU A 712 36.98 -24.88 7.98
N GLN A 713 37.68 -24.33 6.97
CA GLN A 713 37.18 -24.25 5.60
C GLN A 713 36.95 -25.64 4.98
N LYS A 714 37.90 -26.56 5.18
CA LYS A 714 37.78 -27.94 4.68
C LYS A 714 36.67 -28.72 5.38
N ALA A 715 36.53 -28.59 6.71
CA ALA A 715 35.41 -29.18 7.44
C ALA A 715 34.06 -28.63 6.96
N LYS A 716 33.99 -27.32 6.63
CA LYS A 716 32.79 -26.71 6.03
C LYS A 716 32.43 -27.35 4.69
N LEU A 717 33.41 -27.57 3.81
CA LEU A 717 33.21 -28.20 2.50
C LEU A 717 32.80 -29.68 2.59
N ILE A 718 33.32 -30.41 3.57
CA ILE A 718 32.93 -31.81 3.79
C ILE A 718 31.48 -31.87 4.30
N LEU A 719 31.16 -31.05 5.30
CA LEU A 719 29.82 -31.04 5.91
C LEU A 719 28.74 -30.50 4.96
N SER A 720 29.06 -29.59 4.03
CA SER A 720 28.06 -29.06 3.07
C SER A 720 27.58 -30.10 2.05
N LYS A 721 28.24 -31.25 1.95
CA LYS A 721 27.84 -32.36 1.07
C LYS A 721 26.80 -33.29 1.72
N HIS A 722 26.42 -33.01 2.97
CA HIS A 722 25.54 -33.84 3.78
C HIS A 722 24.52 -32.97 4.50
N ASP A 723 23.27 -33.37 4.50
CA ASP A 723 22.20 -32.78 5.29
C ASP A 723 22.05 -33.51 6.63
N LEU A 724 21.50 -32.83 7.64
CA LEU A 724 21.37 -33.39 9.00
C LEU A 724 20.41 -34.59 9.04
N GLU A 725 19.36 -34.58 8.23
CA GLU A 725 18.31 -35.61 8.23
C GLU A 725 18.86 -36.95 7.70
N SER A 726 19.61 -36.92 6.59
CA SER A 726 20.27 -38.12 6.06
C SER A 726 21.33 -38.68 7.01
N VAL A 727 22.01 -37.84 7.78
CA VAL A 727 22.94 -38.29 8.83
C VAL A 727 22.18 -38.91 10.00
N GLN A 728 21.07 -38.31 10.44
CA GLN A 728 20.25 -38.80 11.55
C GLN A 728 19.61 -40.16 11.25
N ILE A 729 19.10 -40.34 10.02
CA ILE A 729 18.55 -41.62 9.54
C ILE A 729 19.66 -42.69 9.53
N ALA A 730 20.88 -42.32 9.16
CA ALA A 730 22.00 -43.25 9.10
C ALA A 730 22.56 -43.60 10.49
N SER A 731 22.69 -42.64 11.40
CA SER A 731 23.07 -42.87 12.80
C SER A 731 22.78 -41.64 13.66
N SER A 732 22.02 -41.84 14.74
CA SER A 732 21.75 -40.80 15.75
C SER A 732 23.03 -40.30 16.44
N GLY A 733 24.01 -41.19 16.62
CA GLY A 733 25.34 -40.85 17.11
C GLY A 733 26.10 -39.93 16.16
N ALA A 734 26.12 -40.26 14.86
CA ALA A 734 26.76 -39.43 13.85
C ALA A 734 26.11 -38.05 13.76
N ALA A 735 24.79 -37.95 13.90
CA ALA A 735 24.09 -36.66 13.85
C ALA A 735 24.51 -35.71 14.97
N THR A 736 24.82 -36.23 16.16
CA THR A 736 25.33 -35.42 17.27
C THR A 736 26.71 -34.83 16.93
N PHE A 737 27.60 -35.61 16.32
CA PHE A 737 28.90 -35.13 15.83
C PHE A 737 28.77 -34.15 14.66
N TYR A 738 27.79 -34.35 13.76
CA TYR A 738 27.48 -33.41 12.68
C TYR A 738 27.07 -32.04 13.24
N GLN A 739 26.15 -32.02 14.21
CA GLN A 739 25.70 -30.78 14.84
C GLN A 739 26.86 -30.07 15.55
N TRP A 740 27.69 -30.81 16.29
CA TRP A 740 28.88 -30.26 16.94
C TRP A 740 29.85 -29.65 15.93
N ALA A 741 30.24 -30.41 14.89
CA ALA A 741 31.18 -29.99 13.88
C ALA A 741 30.65 -28.80 13.06
N SER A 742 29.33 -28.76 12.81
CA SER A 742 28.68 -27.65 12.10
C SER A 742 28.66 -26.35 12.90
N ILE A 743 28.63 -26.40 14.23
CA ILE A 743 28.73 -25.21 15.09
C ILE A 743 30.20 -24.80 15.30
N ALA A 744 31.09 -25.77 15.48
CA ALA A 744 32.52 -25.52 15.70
C ALA A 744 33.21 -24.87 14.48
N LYS A 745 32.79 -25.21 13.25
CA LYS A 745 33.42 -24.70 12.00
C LYS A 745 33.29 -23.20 11.77
N HIS A 746 32.30 -22.53 12.35
CA HIS A 746 32.02 -21.11 12.09
C HIS A 746 32.87 -20.17 12.99
N SER A 747 33.95 -20.66 13.61
CA SER A 747 34.73 -19.93 14.63
C SER A 747 35.61 -18.79 14.09
N ILE A 748 35.56 -18.56 12.77
CA ILE A 748 36.15 -17.41 12.08
C ILE A 748 35.41 -16.14 12.53
N PRO A 749 36.10 -15.04 12.91
CA PRO A 749 35.45 -13.77 13.19
C PRO A 749 34.71 -13.26 11.97
N ILE A 750 33.50 -12.74 12.19
CA ILE A 750 32.81 -11.90 11.22
C ILE A 750 33.71 -10.65 11.06
N HIS A 751 34.54 -10.62 10.03
CA HIS A 751 35.33 -9.42 9.71
C HIS A 751 34.37 -8.37 9.14
N TYR A 752 34.02 -7.38 9.96
CA TYR A 752 33.65 -6.07 9.46
C TYR A 752 34.62 -5.04 10.04
N THR A 753 35.25 -4.32 9.11
CA THR A 753 35.96 -3.07 9.33
C THR A 753 34.98 -2.06 9.91
N PHE A 754 35.09 -1.77 11.20
CA PHE A 754 34.41 -0.63 11.81
C PHE A 754 35.07 0.65 11.32
N SER A 755 34.44 1.27 10.33
CA SER A 755 34.65 2.69 10.02
C SER A 755 33.85 3.47 11.06
N ASN A 756 34.51 4.41 11.73
CA ASN A 756 33.95 5.28 12.77
C ASN A 756 32.58 5.87 12.39
N ILE A 757 31.60 5.74 13.29
CA ILE A 757 30.50 6.70 13.48
C ILE A 757 30.42 7.00 14.98
#